data_AF-W7HJL8-F1
#
_entry.id   AF-W7HJL8-F1
#
_cell.length_a   1.000
_cell.length_b   1.000
_cell.length_c   1.000
_cell.angle_alpha   90.00
_cell.angle_beta   90.00
_cell.angle_gamma   90.00
#
_symmetry.space_group_name_H-M   'P 1'
#
loop_
_entity.id
_entity.type
_entity.pdbx_description
1 polymer ?
#
loop_
_entity_poly.entity_id
_entity_poly.type
_entity_poly.pdbx_seq_one_letter_code
_entity_poly.pdbx_strand_id
1 'polypeptide(L)'
;MYGFCGSSSAHCGVGCQSGQCDGAPVSAAPGPVPARKGSGTTFTLIGQAGVPPMHAALMPNGKVVFLDKVENYSQLRLRNGQYAYSSEFNPNTGQVVPLAFKTNAFCSGGAFMADGRLVNVGGNGPLSFIDPTVSDGFSALRYLQRSASSPSFDGQDWSEPGNKLASPRWYASAHTLPDGRIFVASGSLNGLDPTVRSNNNPTYEILSPQGISSGRNVPMAILEKAQPYYMYPFIHTLKDGSLFIFVAKSAQIFNVNTNTVVRELPDLPGEFRSYPNTGTSVLLPLSSSDGYTSRVLVCGGGAYQDITSPTDASCGRIVADDPNAKWTLESMPQGRVMVEGVLLADGKVLLINGGKGAQGFDLALDPTLTPLIYDPAARQGQRFTEYPASPIPRLYHSVAVLLLDGTVLVAGSNPVEQPLLQPNAQHPYATEFRVERWIPPYLAGDNANKRPRNIKLSTKTMRSDTVYSVEFDAINTSKHVQVVLYHGGFVTHSLHMGHRMVFMDNSGFKRGGIHQNIRFRAPPKNSAHPGPWVIYVLLDYVPRRMAGYIHQQPQGYPPPNQYGEAQGYYQLHDQQPPQNYQGPSYPPHNIGPLPPKPGETFEEQFAVEKPKYNDLWAAVLWLATFLGFVAVSVLALRGYSRSGRTSGGGIYGNKADFGLTTNTVVLFAFVLAVAWSVSLLYLLAVRTFTKQIIYATAILNVVIGIGSAAYYLYRGYYSAGIVFLIFALFYAFCFWTWRSRIPFTVLILQTVIDVAKTYGHIFLVSLIGGIIALAFSAWFSVTLVGIYVRWTPNSTNQSCREGGCSDAKVYGLVAFSVFAAFWTSEVIKNVMHVTVSGVYGGWYFSAGGSNANSPPSHPTMGAFRRAMTYSFGSICLGSLIVSFIQLLRQIATIGRNDAAQSGDILQYVFFCIAGCILSIIEWAVEFLNEYAYSYIALYGKAYFPAAKATWQLIKDRGVDALIQDCLINPVLTMGAVFVGYLCTLLAYLYLEFTKPAYNSRGSYTAIILAFSFLLGLQIANVFLNPLKSGATTIFVAIAVDPQVLMANHPDLYGRMVSVYPHIQEAIHV
;
A
#
# COMPACT_ATOMS: atom_id res chain seq x y z
N MET A 1 3.32 -5.92 -13.06
CA MET A 1 3.76 -6.89 -14.11
C MET A 1 3.18 -8.26 -13.80
N TYR A 2 2.91 -9.07 -14.83
CA TYR A 2 2.00 -10.22 -14.88
C TYR A 2 2.49 -11.50 -14.16
N GLY A 3 1.54 -12.37 -13.77
CA GLY A 3 1.77 -13.51 -12.87
C GLY A 3 2.57 -14.71 -13.41
N PHE A 4 2.89 -15.61 -12.46
CA PHE A 4 3.73 -16.81 -12.60
C PHE A 4 3.07 -17.89 -13.48
N CYS A 5 3.82 -18.47 -14.43
CA CYS A 5 3.31 -19.51 -15.33
C CYS A 5 3.91 -20.88 -14.96
N GLY A 6 3.06 -21.90 -14.89
CA GLY A 6 3.50 -23.28 -14.65
C GLY A 6 4.21 -23.88 -15.86
N SER A 7 4.84 -25.04 -15.70
CA SER A 7 5.70 -25.69 -16.70
C SER A 7 4.95 -26.53 -17.77
N SER A 8 3.65 -26.31 -17.97
CA SER A 8 2.87 -27.01 -19.00
C SER A 8 2.39 -26.03 -20.07
N SER A 9 2.24 -26.52 -21.30
CA SER A 9 1.76 -25.73 -22.45
C SER A 9 0.35 -25.14 -22.24
N ALA A 10 -0.42 -25.64 -21.29
CA ALA A 10 -1.71 -25.08 -20.89
C ALA A 10 -1.60 -23.69 -20.21
N HIS A 11 -0.38 -23.29 -19.82
CA HIS A 11 -0.06 -22.00 -19.23
C HIS A 11 0.58 -21.02 -20.22
N CYS A 12 0.42 -21.21 -21.53
CA CYS A 12 0.97 -20.31 -22.56
C CYS A 12 -0.12 -19.41 -23.15
N GLY A 13 0.02 -18.08 -23.01
CA GLY A 13 -0.88 -17.05 -23.54
C GLY A 13 -0.30 -15.63 -23.39
N VAL A 14 -0.88 -14.64 -24.08
CA VAL A 14 -0.39 -13.24 -24.05
C VAL A 14 -0.57 -12.67 -22.65
N GLY A 15 0.54 -12.51 -21.91
CA GLY A 15 0.55 -12.10 -20.50
C GLY A 15 1.34 -13.02 -19.53
N CYS A 16 2.05 -14.06 -20.01
CA CYS A 16 2.86 -14.93 -19.13
C CYS A 16 4.28 -14.41 -18.84
N GLN A 17 4.76 -14.52 -17.59
CA GLN A 17 6.05 -13.93 -17.16
C GLN A 17 7.13 -14.86 -16.57
N SER A 18 6.95 -16.18 -16.46
CA SER A 18 8.09 -17.06 -16.14
C SER A 18 8.05 -18.41 -16.88
N GLY A 19 9.05 -18.63 -17.75
CA GLY A 19 9.28 -19.85 -18.52
C GLY A 19 9.46 -19.59 -20.03
N GLN A 20 10.32 -20.37 -20.71
CA GLN A 20 10.40 -20.35 -22.18
C GLN A 20 9.06 -20.83 -22.75
N CYS A 21 8.30 -19.90 -23.34
CA CYS A 21 7.04 -20.18 -24.03
C CYS A 21 7.33 -20.33 -25.53
N ASP A 22 7.63 -21.54 -25.98
CA ASP A 22 7.94 -21.82 -27.39
C ASP A 22 6.68 -22.06 -28.26
N GLY A 23 5.48 -21.64 -27.82
CA GLY A 23 4.24 -21.89 -28.58
C GLY A 23 2.98 -21.13 -28.13
N ALA A 24 2.02 -21.03 -29.06
CA ALA A 24 0.68 -20.45 -28.87
C ALA A 24 -0.17 -21.26 -27.85
N PRO A 25 -1.22 -20.67 -27.22
CA PRO A 25 -2.16 -21.41 -26.38
C PRO A 25 -2.66 -22.67 -27.08
N VAL A 26 -2.64 -23.80 -26.38
CA VAL A 26 -2.94 -25.15 -26.92
C VAL A 26 -4.34 -25.25 -27.53
N SER A 27 -5.28 -24.36 -27.14
CA SER A 27 -6.62 -24.24 -27.73
C SER A 27 -7.19 -22.83 -27.52
N ALA A 28 -7.46 -22.10 -28.59
CA ALA A 28 -8.17 -20.82 -28.52
C ALA A 28 -9.64 -21.04 -28.10
N ALA A 29 -10.16 -20.18 -27.22
CA ALA A 29 -11.61 -20.11 -26.97
C ALA A 29 -12.33 -19.52 -28.20
N PRO A 30 -13.62 -19.84 -28.40
CA PRO A 30 -14.37 -19.27 -29.50
C PRO A 30 -14.59 -17.77 -29.29
N GLY A 31 -14.50 -17.00 -30.38
CA GLY A 31 -14.72 -15.54 -30.35
C GLY A 31 -16.19 -15.15 -30.12
N PRO A 32 -16.47 -13.85 -30.00
CA PRO A 32 -17.83 -13.36 -29.72
C PRO A 32 -18.80 -13.66 -30.86
N VAL A 33 -20.04 -14.05 -30.51
CA VAL A 33 -21.12 -14.33 -31.48
C VAL A 33 -22.41 -13.63 -31.04
N PRO A 34 -23.09 -12.88 -31.92
CA PRO A 34 -24.33 -12.19 -31.57
C PRO A 34 -25.38 -13.13 -30.96
N ALA A 35 -25.94 -12.73 -29.83
CA ALA A 35 -27.04 -13.44 -29.19
C ALA A 35 -28.40 -12.98 -29.75
N ARG A 36 -29.42 -13.84 -29.64
CA ARG A 36 -30.80 -13.45 -29.93
C ARG A 36 -31.20 -12.29 -29.01
N LYS A 37 -31.93 -11.29 -29.52
CA LYS A 37 -32.50 -10.23 -28.69
C LYS A 37 -33.84 -10.66 -28.10
N GLY A 38 -33.97 -10.55 -26.78
CA GLY A 38 -35.22 -10.68 -26.03
C GLY A 38 -35.82 -9.31 -25.72
N SER A 39 -37.06 -9.31 -25.25
CA SER A 39 -37.80 -8.09 -24.85
C SER A 39 -38.62 -8.33 -23.59
N GLY A 40 -39.20 -7.27 -23.03
CA GLY A 40 -40.16 -7.33 -21.92
C GLY A 40 -39.58 -7.32 -20.51
N THR A 41 -38.26 -7.46 -20.34
CA THR A 41 -37.60 -7.29 -19.03
C THR A 41 -37.34 -5.83 -18.74
N THR A 42 -37.42 -5.44 -17.48
CA THR A 42 -37.19 -4.05 -17.05
C THR A 42 -36.34 -4.01 -15.77
N PHE A 43 -35.63 -2.91 -15.59
CA PHE A 43 -34.97 -2.53 -14.34
C PHE A 43 -35.82 -1.48 -13.64
N THR A 44 -36.10 -1.69 -12.35
CA THR A 44 -36.80 -0.70 -11.51
C THR A 44 -35.94 -0.36 -10.31
N LEU A 45 -35.83 0.93 -10.00
CA LEU A 45 -35.16 1.39 -8.78
C LEU A 45 -36.07 1.09 -7.58
N ILE A 46 -35.56 0.37 -6.57
CA ILE A 46 -36.36 -0.05 -5.40
C ILE A 46 -35.84 0.50 -4.07
N GLY A 47 -34.77 1.30 -4.08
CA GLY A 47 -34.24 1.95 -2.89
C GLY A 47 -32.73 2.17 -2.97
N GLN A 48 -32.13 2.43 -1.81
CA GLN A 48 -30.69 2.56 -1.67
C GLN A 48 -30.18 1.61 -0.58
N ALA A 49 -29.00 1.04 -0.79
CA ALA A 49 -28.40 0.03 0.09
C ALA A 49 -27.91 0.60 1.42
N GLY A 50 -27.76 1.92 1.55
CA GLY A 50 -27.31 2.59 2.77
C GLY A 50 -25.80 2.49 3.04
N VAL A 51 -25.16 1.42 2.56
CA VAL A 51 -23.71 1.20 2.53
C VAL A 51 -23.30 0.82 1.09
N PRO A 52 -22.05 1.06 0.67
CA PRO A 52 -21.47 0.47 -0.54
C PRO A 52 -21.61 -1.06 -0.52
N PRO A 53 -22.50 -1.66 -1.34
CA PRO A 53 -22.85 -3.07 -1.17
C PRO A 53 -21.86 -3.96 -1.92
N MET A 54 -20.78 -4.36 -1.27
CA MET A 54 -19.72 -5.20 -1.84
C MET A 54 -19.98 -6.71 -1.71
N HIS A 55 -20.76 -7.10 -0.70
CA HIS A 55 -21.18 -8.48 -0.47
C HIS A 55 -22.69 -8.51 -0.22
N ALA A 56 -23.35 -9.60 -0.59
CA ALA A 56 -24.77 -9.78 -0.31
C ALA A 56 -25.16 -11.23 0.02
N ALA A 57 -26.24 -11.36 0.80
CA ALA A 57 -26.95 -12.62 0.96
C ALA A 57 -28.44 -12.35 1.17
N LEU A 58 -29.29 -13.19 0.56
CA LEU A 58 -30.72 -13.20 0.87
C LEU A 58 -30.92 -13.96 2.19
N MET A 59 -31.54 -13.30 3.17
CA MET A 59 -31.68 -13.83 4.52
C MET A 59 -33.04 -14.50 4.74
N PRO A 60 -33.19 -15.40 5.75
CA PRO A 60 -34.43 -16.11 6.08
C PRO A 60 -35.72 -15.28 6.22
N ASN A 61 -35.60 -14.00 6.60
CA ASN A 61 -36.72 -13.06 6.71
C ASN A 61 -37.15 -12.46 5.36
N GLY A 62 -36.43 -12.77 4.27
CA GLY A 62 -36.67 -12.25 2.92
C GLY A 62 -36.06 -10.88 2.65
N LYS A 63 -35.26 -10.35 3.59
CA LYS A 63 -34.44 -9.17 3.40
C LYS A 63 -33.07 -9.56 2.86
N VAL A 64 -32.34 -8.59 2.31
CA VAL A 64 -30.98 -8.78 1.83
C VAL A 64 -30.03 -8.07 2.78
N VAL A 65 -29.01 -8.78 3.26
CA VAL A 65 -27.91 -8.14 3.99
C VAL A 65 -26.84 -7.70 3.00
N PHE A 66 -26.31 -6.49 3.19
CA PHE A 66 -25.13 -5.99 2.51
C PHE A 66 -23.97 -5.88 3.50
N LEU A 67 -22.76 -6.23 3.07
CA LEU A 67 -21.52 -5.96 3.82
C LEU A 67 -20.59 -5.11 2.97
N ASP A 68 -19.95 -4.18 3.65
CA ASP A 68 -18.98 -3.24 3.13
C ASP A 68 -17.66 -3.34 3.93
N LYS A 69 -16.65 -2.56 3.52
CA LYS A 69 -15.45 -2.31 4.30
C LYS A 69 -15.62 -1.14 5.25
N VAL A 70 -14.59 -0.89 6.06
CA VAL A 70 -14.49 0.35 6.85
C VAL A 70 -14.20 1.48 5.87
N GLU A 71 -15.14 2.40 5.72
CA GLU A 71 -15.08 3.52 4.78
C GLU A 71 -15.17 4.86 5.50
N ASN A 72 -14.61 5.90 4.90
CA ASN A 72 -14.75 7.28 5.38
C ASN A 72 -16.15 7.87 5.17
N TYR A 73 -17.04 7.15 4.47
CA TYR A 73 -18.41 7.57 4.23
C TYR A 73 -19.34 6.39 3.91
N SER A 74 -20.52 6.36 4.53
CA SER A 74 -21.70 5.65 4.05
C SER A 74 -22.95 6.48 4.33
N GLN A 75 -24.09 6.12 3.73
CA GLN A 75 -25.33 6.89 3.91
C GLN A 75 -25.95 6.69 5.29
N LEU A 76 -25.58 5.61 5.95
CA LEU A 76 -26.07 5.26 7.28
C LEU A 76 -24.99 5.45 8.33
N ARG A 77 -25.43 5.72 9.56
CA ARG A 77 -24.56 5.75 10.72
C ARG A 77 -25.01 4.73 11.75
N LEU A 78 -24.04 4.18 12.45
CA LEU A 78 -24.22 3.32 13.60
C LEU A 78 -24.59 4.16 14.83
N ARG A 79 -25.05 3.48 15.89
CA ARG A 79 -25.42 4.12 17.17
C ARG A 79 -24.24 4.82 17.85
N ASN A 80 -23.02 4.36 17.61
CA ASN A 80 -21.79 4.97 18.13
C ASN A 80 -21.33 6.20 17.32
N GLY A 81 -22.09 6.64 16.30
CA GLY A 81 -21.80 7.81 15.48
C GLY A 81 -20.93 7.54 14.25
N GLN A 82 -20.34 6.35 14.15
CA GLN A 82 -19.52 5.92 13.01
C GLN A 82 -20.36 5.60 11.78
N TYR A 83 -19.73 5.60 10.61
CA TYR A 83 -20.39 5.14 9.39
C TYR A 83 -20.73 3.66 9.47
N ALA A 84 -21.87 3.26 8.92
CA ALA A 84 -22.23 1.85 8.87
C ALA A 84 -21.41 1.13 7.81
N TYR A 85 -20.94 -0.08 8.13
CA TYR A 85 -20.20 -0.97 7.23
C TYR A 85 -21.02 -2.19 6.81
N SER A 86 -22.27 -2.30 7.29
CA SER A 86 -23.21 -3.33 6.86
C SER A 86 -24.62 -2.77 6.97
N SER A 87 -25.54 -3.32 6.19
CA SER A 87 -26.95 -2.94 6.26
C SER A 87 -27.87 -4.12 5.99
N GLU A 88 -29.08 -4.05 6.51
CA GLU A 88 -30.19 -4.91 6.14
C GLU A 88 -31.20 -4.12 5.30
N PHE A 89 -31.41 -4.56 4.06
CA PHE A 89 -32.30 -3.94 3.09
C PHE A 89 -33.57 -4.77 2.87
N ASN A 90 -34.74 -4.15 3.03
CA ASN A 90 -36.02 -4.78 2.71
C ASN A 90 -36.40 -4.49 1.24
N PRO A 91 -36.33 -5.49 0.34
CA PRO A 91 -36.59 -5.26 -1.07
C PRO A 91 -38.02 -4.81 -1.37
N ASN A 92 -38.99 -5.12 -0.51
CA ASN A 92 -40.40 -4.79 -0.75
C ASN A 92 -40.74 -3.34 -0.40
N THR A 93 -40.07 -2.76 0.59
CA THR A 93 -40.37 -1.41 1.10
C THR A 93 -39.27 -0.40 0.80
N GLY A 94 -38.08 -0.86 0.40
CA GLY A 94 -36.90 -0.02 0.22
C GLY A 94 -36.28 0.46 1.54
N GLN A 95 -36.79 0.00 2.69
CA GLN A 95 -36.25 0.36 4.00
C GLN A 95 -34.91 -0.30 4.25
N VAL A 96 -34.01 0.44 4.90
CA VAL A 96 -32.66 0.00 5.22
C VAL A 96 -32.35 0.24 6.71
N VAL A 97 -31.66 -0.71 7.34
CA VAL A 97 -31.22 -0.63 8.73
C VAL A 97 -29.70 -0.81 8.79
N PRO A 98 -28.94 0.05 9.48
CA PRO A 98 -27.50 -0.13 9.64
C PRO A 98 -27.19 -1.27 10.59
N LEU A 99 -26.13 -2.02 10.30
CA LEU A 99 -25.62 -3.12 11.13
C LEU A 99 -24.14 -2.90 11.42
N ALA A 100 -23.72 -3.14 12.67
CA ALA A 100 -22.33 -3.11 13.10
C ALA A 100 -21.67 -4.49 13.03
N PHE A 101 -20.35 -4.49 12.84
CA PHE A 101 -19.44 -5.59 13.14
C PHE A 101 -18.19 -5.04 13.84
N LYS A 102 -17.42 -5.90 14.50
CA LYS A 102 -16.24 -5.57 15.33
C LYS A 102 -14.91 -5.81 14.62
N THR A 103 -14.90 -6.54 13.52
CA THR A 103 -13.70 -6.86 12.73
C THR A 103 -13.92 -6.56 11.26
N ASN A 104 -12.91 -6.11 10.52
CA ASN A 104 -13.08 -5.63 9.14
C ASN A 104 -13.42 -6.76 8.15
N ALA A 105 -14.66 -6.74 7.61
CA ALA A 105 -15.19 -7.78 6.71
C ALA A 105 -14.82 -7.59 5.23
N PHE A 106 -14.02 -6.58 4.87
CA PHE A 106 -13.62 -6.37 3.48
C PHE A 106 -12.95 -7.62 2.91
N CYS A 107 -13.37 -8.06 1.72
CA CYS A 107 -12.78 -9.20 1.01
C CYS A 107 -12.93 -10.55 1.75
N SER A 108 -14.04 -10.70 2.46
CA SER A 108 -14.38 -11.91 3.21
C SER A 108 -15.21 -12.88 2.35
N GLY A 109 -15.16 -14.17 2.71
CA GLY A 109 -16.08 -15.18 2.17
C GLY A 109 -17.31 -15.36 3.06
N GLY A 110 -18.28 -16.18 2.63
CA GLY A 110 -19.44 -16.46 3.45
C GLY A 110 -20.18 -17.73 3.05
N ALA A 111 -20.90 -18.32 4.00
CA ALA A 111 -21.72 -19.50 3.80
C ALA A 111 -22.87 -19.56 4.81
N PHE A 112 -23.98 -20.20 4.44
CA PHE A 112 -25.03 -20.50 5.40
C PHE A 112 -24.71 -21.76 6.19
N MET A 113 -24.82 -21.65 7.50
CA MET A 113 -24.64 -22.74 8.44
C MET A 113 -25.85 -23.67 8.44
N ALA A 114 -25.64 -24.88 8.96
CA ALA A 114 -26.70 -25.86 9.10
C ALA A 114 -27.86 -25.35 9.98
N ASP A 115 -27.67 -24.42 10.91
CA ASP A 115 -28.72 -23.85 11.75
C ASP A 115 -29.47 -22.65 11.12
N GLY A 116 -29.08 -22.23 9.92
CA GLY A 116 -29.68 -21.11 9.20
C GLY A 116 -29.02 -19.75 9.44
N ARG A 117 -28.03 -19.66 10.33
CA ARG A 117 -27.20 -18.45 10.45
C ARG A 117 -26.28 -18.30 9.24
N LEU A 118 -26.01 -17.07 8.86
CA LEU A 118 -24.96 -16.73 7.90
C LEU A 118 -23.64 -16.59 8.66
N VAL A 119 -22.60 -17.31 8.24
CA VAL A 119 -21.23 -17.07 8.70
C VAL A 119 -20.46 -16.32 7.63
N ASN A 120 -19.73 -15.30 8.04
CA ASN A 120 -18.79 -14.54 7.23
C ASN A 120 -17.37 -14.81 7.75
N VAL A 121 -16.44 -15.12 6.84
CA VAL A 121 -15.13 -15.69 7.15
C VAL A 121 -13.99 -14.85 6.57
N GLY A 122 -12.98 -14.59 7.39
CA GLY A 122 -11.82 -13.79 6.99
C GLY A 122 -12.15 -12.31 6.82
N GLY A 123 -11.33 -11.59 6.07
CA GLY A 123 -11.51 -10.16 5.87
C GLY A 123 -10.19 -9.43 5.66
N ASN A 124 -10.13 -8.18 6.12
CA ASN A 124 -8.94 -7.32 5.97
C ASN A 124 -8.40 -6.85 7.32
N GLY A 125 -7.22 -6.24 7.31
CA GLY A 125 -6.62 -5.62 8.48
C GLY A 125 -7.43 -4.42 9.01
N PRO A 126 -7.13 -3.95 10.23
CA PRO A 126 -7.81 -2.80 10.81
C PRO A 126 -7.45 -1.51 10.07
N LEU A 127 -8.43 -0.63 9.86
CA LEU A 127 -8.24 0.72 9.32
C LEU A 127 -8.47 1.75 10.44
N SER A 128 -7.65 1.68 11.50
CA SER A 128 -7.84 2.45 12.74
C SER A 128 -7.74 3.97 12.56
N PHE A 129 -7.17 4.42 11.43
CA PHE A 129 -7.13 5.84 11.06
C PHE A 129 -8.49 6.35 10.54
N ILE A 130 -9.38 5.46 10.07
CA ILE A 130 -10.76 5.77 9.69
C ILE A 130 -11.68 5.50 10.88
N ASP A 131 -11.64 4.27 11.40
CA ASP A 131 -12.46 3.84 12.52
C ASP A 131 -11.67 2.97 13.50
N PRO A 132 -11.36 3.48 14.72
CA PRO A 132 -10.61 2.72 15.72
C PRO A 132 -11.44 1.64 16.42
N THR A 133 -12.76 1.55 16.18
CA THR A 133 -13.65 0.56 16.82
C THR A 133 -13.68 -0.78 16.08
N VAL A 134 -13.14 -0.84 14.85
CA VAL A 134 -13.08 -2.05 14.04
C VAL A 134 -11.65 -2.61 14.05
N SER A 135 -11.54 -3.87 14.46
CA SER A 135 -10.28 -4.59 14.63
C SER A 135 -9.94 -5.50 13.44
N ASP A 136 -8.84 -6.25 13.58
CA ASP A 136 -8.33 -7.16 12.54
C ASP A 136 -9.34 -8.22 12.11
N GLY A 137 -9.58 -8.29 10.80
CA GLY A 137 -10.54 -9.17 10.18
C GLY A 137 -9.95 -10.44 9.54
N PHE A 138 -8.63 -10.58 9.38
CA PHE A 138 -8.08 -11.65 8.55
C PHE A 138 -8.43 -13.05 9.05
N SER A 139 -8.51 -13.25 10.36
CA SER A 139 -8.90 -14.53 10.97
C SER A 139 -10.35 -14.54 11.51
N ALA A 140 -11.12 -13.50 11.23
CA ALA A 140 -12.40 -13.29 11.92
C ALA A 140 -13.51 -14.24 11.43
N LEU A 141 -14.42 -14.56 12.34
CA LEU A 141 -15.67 -15.28 12.08
C LEU A 141 -16.84 -14.46 12.64
N ARG A 142 -17.73 -14.01 11.75
CA ARG A 142 -18.90 -13.17 12.09
C ARG A 142 -20.17 -13.93 11.78
N TYR A 143 -21.17 -13.83 12.66
CA TYR A 143 -22.41 -14.60 12.53
C TYR A 143 -23.61 -13.65 12.48
N LEU A 144 -24.50 -13.87 11.50
CA LEU A 144 -25.75 -13.14 11.39
C LEU A 144 -26.94 -14.10 11.43
N GLN A 145 -27.86 -13.86 12.34
CA GLN A 145 -29.08 -14.64 12.50
C GLN A 145 -30.29 -13.83 12.05
N ARG A 146 -31.16 -14.45 11.26
CA ARG A 146 -32.51 -13.95 10.96
C ARG A 146 -33.50 -15.10 11.01
N SER A 147 -34.77 -14.80 11.27
CA SER A 147 -35.83 -15.82 11.33
C SER A 147 -36.88 -15.57 10.26
N ALA A 148 -37.37 -16.65 9.66
CA ALA A 148 -38.48 -16.60 8.71
C ALA A 148 -39.86 -16.44 9.40
N SER A 149 -39.93 -16.64 10.72
CA SER A 149 -41.18 -16.65 11.50
C SER A 149 -41.24 -15.60 12.60
N SER A 150 -40.11 -15.00 12.97
CA SER A 150 -40.04 -13.98 14.01
C SER A 150 -39.20 -12.79 13.54
N PRO A 151 -39.69 -11.54 13.69
CA PRO A 151 -38.90 -10.35 13.40
C PRO A 151 -37.90 -10.02 14.53
N SER A 152 -37.83 -10.80 15.61
CA SER A 152 -37.01 -10.49 16.79
C SER A 152 -35.53 -10.28 16.49
N PHE A 153 -35.00 -10.94 15.46
CA PHE A 153 -33.59 -10.82 15.03
C PHE A 153 -33.37 -9.74 13.97
N ASP A 154 -34.42 -9.13 13.43
CA ASP A 154 -34.30 -8.13 12.39
C ASP A 154 -33.58 -6.87 12.94
N GLY A 155 -32.69 -6.30 12.13
CA GLY A 155 -31.89 -5.15 12.55
C GLY A 155 -30.87 -5.40 13.66
N GLN A 156 -30.69 -6.63 14.15
CA GLN A 156 -29.62 -6.96 15.10
C GLN A 156 -28.26 -7.07 14.40
N ASP A 157 -27.24 -6.51 15.04
CA ASP A 157 -25.84 -6.49 14.60
C ASP A 157 -25.23 -7.89 14.45
N TRP A 158 -24.05 -7.96 13.83
CA TRP A 158 -23.28 -9.18 13.71
C TRP A 158 -22.76 -9.65 15.09
N SER A 159 -22.86 -10.96 15.33
CA SER A 159 -22.30 -11.58 16.53
C SER A 159 -20.88 -12.08 16.27
N GLU A 160 -19.96 -11.76 17.18
CA GLU A 160 -18.54 -12.14 17.12
C GLU A 160 -18.11 -12.63 18.51
N PRO A 161 -18.36 -13.92 18.85
CA PRO A 161 -18.07 -14.48 20.17
C PRO A 161 -16.58 -14.75 20.42
N GLY A 162 -15.68 -14.38 19.49
CA GLY A 162 -14.24 -14.57 19.59
C GLY A 162 -13.69 -15.82 18.87
N ASN A 163 -14.54 -16.57 18.17
CA ASN A 163 -14.09 -17.66 17.29
C ASN A 163 -13.22 -17.11 16.14
N LYS A 164 -12.17 -17.85 15.77
CA LYS A 164 -11.24 -17.47 14.70
C LYS A 164 -10.96 -18.63 13.74
N LEU A 165 -10.58 -18.29 12.52
CA LEU A 165 -10.00 -19.20 11.54
C LEU A 165 -8.64 -19.72 11.99
N ALA A 166 -8.23 -20.87 11.46
CA ALA A 166 -6.93 -21.49 11.74
C ALA A 166 -5.76 -20.68 11.16
N SER A 167 -6.01 -19.88 10.12
CA SER A 167 -5.04 -18.93 9.57
C SER A 167 -5.75 -17.69 9.02
N PRO A 168 -5.01 -16.56 8.92
CA PRO A 168 -5.46 -15.37 8.19
C PRO A 168 -5.90 -15.68 6.75
N ARG A 169 -7.02 -15.07 6.32
CA ARG A 169 -7.62 -15.26 4.99
C ARG A 169 -8.25 -13.96 4.46
N TRP A 170 -7.65 -13.42 3.41
CA TRP A 170 -8.16 -12.36 2.53
C TRP A 170 -8.53 -12.98 1.18
N TYR A 171 -9.74 -12.78 0.66
CA TYR A 171 -10.26 -13.43 -0.57
C TYR A 171 -10.40 -14.97 -0.51
N ALA A 172 -10.93 -15.51 0.59
CA ALA A 172 -11.20 -16.95 0.72
C ALA A 172 -12.61 -17.35 0.30
N SER A 173 -12.74 -18.54 -0.29
CA SER A 173 -14.04 -19.14 -0.60
C SER A 173 -14.52 -20.01 0.56
N ALA A 174 -15.82 -19.94 0.87
CA ALA A 174 -16.47 -20.78 1.87
C ALA A 174 -17.61 -21.59 1.23
N HIS A 175 -17.77 -22.86 1.62
CA HIS A 175 -18.78 -23.74 1.04
C HIS A 175 -19.33 -24.74 2.05
N THR A 176 -20.66 -24.83 2.16
CA THR A 176 -21.33 -25.75 3.09
C THR A 176 -21.37 -27.17 2.52
N LEU A 177 -20.87 -28.14 3.28
CA LEU A 177 -20.80 -29.56 2.91
C LEU A 177 -22.13 -30.28 3.22
N PRO A 178 -22.39 -31.46 2.62
CA PRO A 178 -23.61 -32.25 2.87
C PRO A 178 -23.83 -32.68 4.33
N ASP A 179 -22.79 -32.67 5.16
CA ASP A 179 -22.86 -32.96 6.58
C ASP A 179 -23.00 -31.70 7.46
N GLY A 180 -23.06 -30.51 6.85
CA GLY A 180 -23.22 -29.22 7.51
C GLY A 180 -21.92 -28.55 7.93
N ARG A 181 -20.76 -29.22 7.81
CA ARG A 181 -19.45 -28.57 7.99
C ARG A 181 -19.20 -27.54 6.89
N ILE A 182 -18.31 -26.60 7.12
CA ILE A 182 -17.98 -25.54 6.14
C ILE A 182 -16.53 -25.70 5.72
N PHE A 183 -16.33 -25.84 4.42
CA PHE A 183 -15.04 -25.90 3.77
C PHE A 183 -14.59 -24.46 3.43
N VAL A 184 -13.48 -24.01 3.99
CA VAL A 184 -12.92 -22.67 3.75
C VAL A 184 -11.56 -22.83 3.09
N ALA A 185 -11.36 -22.24 1.92
CA ALA A 185 -10.15 -22.47 1.12
C ALA A 185 -9.60 -21.22 0.44
N SER A 186 -8.28 -21.26 0.23
CA SER A 186 -7.49 -20.21 -0.40
C SER A 186 -7.47 -18.90 0.39
N GLY A 187 -7.05 -17.83 -0.30
CA GLY A 187 -6.88 -16.48 0.19
C GLY A 187 -5.42 -16.10 0.40
N SER A 188 -5.21 -14.91 0.94
CA SER A 188 -3.93 -14.38 1.39
C SER A 188 -3.91 -14.25 2.91
N LEU A 189 -2.72 -14.38 3.49
CA LEU A 189 -2.43 -14.23 4.91
C LEU A 189 -2.45 -12.77 5.36
N ASN A 190 -2.43 -11.83 4.42
CA ASN A 190 -2.50 -10.39 4.66
C ASN A 190 -3.07 -9.66 3.41
N GLY A 191 -3.23 -8.34 3.51
CA GLY A 191 -3.70 -7.47 2.42
C GLY A 191 -2.58 -6.87 1.56
N LEU A 192 -1.37 -7.45 1.58
CA LEU A 192 -0.22 -6.98 0.79
C LEU A 192 -0.26 -7.61 -0.62
N ASP A 193 0.81 -7.40 -1.41
CA ASP A 193 0.93 -7.90 -2.77
C ASP A 193 0.69 -9.41 -2.83
N PRO A 194 -0.42 -9.88 -3.47
CA PRO A 194 -0.69 -11.30 -3.58
C PRO A 194 0.37 -12.01 -4.41
N THR A 195 1.06 -11.35 -5.35
CA THR A 195 2.12 -11.95 -6.18
C THR A 195 3.32 -12.45 -5.36
N VAL A 196 3.44 -12.03 -4.11
CA VAL A 196 4.44 -12.54 -3.17
C VAL A 196 3.97 -13.88 -2.59
N ARG A 197 4.64 -14.98 -2.98
CA ARG A 197 4.28 -16.34 -2.53
C ARG A 197 4.11 -16.49 -1.02
N SER A 198 4.91 -15.81 -0.20
CA SER A 198 4.81 -15.90 1.27
C SER A 198 3.55 -15.24 1.85
N ASN A 199 2.87 -14.38 1.09
CA ASN A 199 1.59 -13.81 1.50
C ASN A 199 0.45 -14.81 1.27
N ASN A 200 0.62 -15.81 0.42
CA ASN A 200 -0.51 -16.65 0.02
C ASN A 200 -0.86 -17.74 1.02
N ASN A 201 -2.13 -18.10 1.05
CA ASN A 201 -2.67 -19.18 1.86
C ASN A 201 -3.21 -20.32 0.97
N PRO A 202 -2.36 -21.20 0.43
CA PRO A 202 -2.77 -22.29 -0.45
C PRO A 202 -3.34 -23.50 0.32
N THR A 203 -4.08 -23.24 1.40
CA THR A 203 -4.63 -24.28 2.27
C THR A 203 -6.14 -24.20 2.33
N TYR A 204 -6.75 -25.29 2.77
CA TYR A 204 -8.12 -25.29 3.28
C TYR A 204 -8.17 -25.60 4.77
N GLU A 205 -9.26 -25.20 5.41
CA GLU A 205 -9.64 -25.63 6.75
C GLU A 205 -11.12 -26.01 6.78
N ILE A 206 -11.52 -26.71 7.83
CA ILE A 206 -12.90 -27.12 8.05
C ILE A 206 -13.43 -26.44 9.32
N LEU A 207 -14.59 -25.80 9.20
CA LEU A 207 -15.40 -25.37 10.33
C LEU A 207 -16.45 -26.43 10.66
N SER A 208 -16.77 -26.57 11.95
CA SER A 208 -17.88 -27.41 12.42
C SER A 208 -19.22 -26.90 11.88
N PRO A 209 -20.31 -27.67 12.00
CA PRO A 209 -21.65 -27.18 11.66
C PRO A 209 -22.10 -25.94 12.45
N GLN A 210 -21.44 -25.65 13.57
CA GLN A 210 -21.62 -24.46 14.39
C GLN A 210 -20.67 -23.31 13.99
N GLY A 211 -19.93 -23.47 12.89
CA GLY A 211 -19.03 -22.45 12.33
C GLY A 211 -17.74 -22.28 13.12
N ILE A 212 -17.32 -23.26 13.92
CA ILE A 212 -16.11 -23.17 14.74
C ILE A 212 -14.94 -23.85 14.00
N SER A 213 -13.80 -23.18 13.88
CA SER A 213 -12.63 -23.75 13.20
C SER A 213 -12.08 -24.97 13.92
N SER A 214 -11.61 -25.93 13.13
CA SER A 214 -10.80 -27.06 13.61
C SER A 214 -9.38 -26.68 14.04
N GLY A 215 -8.95 -25.43 13.78
CA GLY A 215 -7.60 -24.96 14.08
C GLY A 215 -6.51 -25.56 13.18
N ARG A 216 -6.88 -26.30 12.13
CA ARG A 216 -5.95 -27.00 11.25
C ARG A 216 -6.09 -26.53 9.80
N ASN A 217 -4.98 -26.06 9.24
CA ASN A 217 -4.84 -25.80 7.81
C ASN A 217 -4.25 -27.04 7.11
N VAL A 218 -4.80 -27.38 5.96
CA VAL A 218 -4.37 -28.51 5.13
C VAL A 218 -3.97 -27.97 3.75
N PRO A 219 -2.71 -28.14 3.32
CA PRO A 219 -2.27 -27.71 1.99
C PRO A 219 -3.06 -28.37 0.86
N MET A 220 -3.27 -27.63 -0.23
CA MET A 220 -3.89 -28.16 -1.46
C MET A 220 -3.03 -27.86 -2.67
N ALA A 221 -2.60 -28.90 -3.38
CA ALA A 221 -1.73 -28.78 -4.55
C ALA A 221 -2.29 -27.87 -5.64
N ILE A 222 -3.61 -27.94 -5.93
CA ILE A 222 -4.22 -27.06 -6.95
C ILE A 222 -4.14 -25.58 -6.54
N LEU A 223 -4.25 -25.27 -5.25
CA LEU A 223 -4.12 -23.91 -4.75
C LEU A 223 -2.66 -23.49 -4.81
N GLU A 224 -1.72 -24.33 -4.36
CA GLU A 224 -0.28 -24.04 -4.49
C GLU A 224 0.15 -23.77 -5.93
N LYS A 225 -0.40 -24.52 -6.90
CA LYS A 225 -0.14 -24.34 -8.32
C LYS A 225 -0.74 -23.03 -8.88
N ALA A 226 -1.87 -22.60 -8.34
CA ALA A 226 -2.57 -21.38 -8.75
C ALA A 226 -2.03 -20.10 -8.05
N GLN A 227 -1.22 -20.26 -7.02
CA GLN A 227 -0.52 -19.17 -6.36
C GLN A 227 0.72 -18.73 -7.15
N PRO A 228 1.15 -17.45 -7.04
CA PRO A 228 0.75 -16.47 -6.04
C PRO A 228 -0.48 -15.62 -6.39
N TYR A 229 -1.11 -15.86 -7.53
CA TYR A 229 -1.96 -14.83 -8.12
C TYR A 229 -3.47 -15.08 -7.95
N TYR A 230 -3.91 -16.34 -7.93
CA TYR A 230 -5.34 -16.67 -8.06
C TYR A 230 -6.00 -17.07 -6.74
N MET A 231 -6.99 -16.29 -6.32
CA MET A 231 -7.79 -16.47 -5.09
C MET A 231 -9.27 -16.71 -5.41
N TYR A 232 -10.12 -16.83 -4.38
CA TYR A 232 -11.55 -17.12 -4.54
C TYR A 232 -11.86 -18.30 -5.49
N PRO A 233 -11.38 -19.53 -5.17
CA PRO A 233 -11.68 -20.69 -6.00
C PRO A 233 -13.19 -20.94 -6.06
N PHE A 234 -13.67 -21.41 -7.21
CA PHE A 234 -15.05 -21.83 -7.39
C PHE A 234 -15.23 -23.22 -6.82
N ILE A 235 -16.21 -23.40 -5.94
CA ILE A 235 -16.42 -24.65 -5.20
C ILE A 235 -17.88 -25.08 -5.34
N HIS A 236 -18.10 -26.30 -5.82
CA HIS A 236 -19.44 -26.89 -5.96
C HIS A 236 -19.46 -28.33 -5.44
N THR A 237 -20.44 -28.69 -4.62
CA THR A 237 -20.62 -30.10 -4.19
C THR A 237 -21.26 -30.93 -5.31
N LEU A 238 -20.66 -32.05 -5.66
CA LEU A 238 -21.18 -33.00 -6.64
C LEU A 238 -22.20 -33.97 -6.01
N LYS A 239 -22.90 -34.75 -6.85
CA LYS A 239 -23.93 -35.69 -6.40
C LYS A 239 -23.41 -36.79 -5.47
N ASP A 240 -22.14 -37.16 -5.59
CA ASP A 240 -21.48 -38.15 -4.72
C ASP A 240 -20.97 -37.56 -3.41
N GLY A 241 -21.03 -36.23 -3.25
CA GLY A 241 -20.56 -35.50 -2.07
C GLY A 241 -19.11 -35.00 -2.17
N SER A 242 -18.40 -35.30 -3.26
CA SER A 242 -17.10 -34.70 -3.56
C SER A 242 -17.25 -33.22 -3.98
N LEU A 243 -16.15 -32.48 -4.00
CA LEU A 243 -16.13 -31.07 -4.41
C LEU A 243 -15.49 -30.93 -5.80
N PHE A 244 -16.18 -30.24 -6.69
CA PHE A 244 -15.54 -29.61 -7.84
C PHE A 244 -14.87 -28.32 -7.36
N ILE A 245 -13.56 -28.21 -7.55
CA ILE A 245 -12.76 -27.04 -7.21
C ILE A 245 -12.13 -26.52 -8.50
N PHE A 246 -12.38 -25.25 -8.82
CA PHE A 246 -11.81 -24.58 -9.98
C PHE A 246 -11.07 -23.31 -9.55
N VAL A 247 -9.87 -23.10 -10.07
CA VAL A 247 -9.06 -21.90 -9.84
C VAL A 247 -8.21 -21.62 -11.07
N ALA A 248 -8.04 -20.34 -11.42
CA ALA A 248 -7.38 -19.89 -12.63
C ALA A 248 -8.08 -20.45 -13.90
N LYS A 249 -7.58 -21.57 -14.43
CA LYS A 249 -8.16 -22.35 -15.54
C LYS A 249 -8.31 -23.83 -15.21
N SER A 250 -7.75 -24.27 -14.10
CA SER A 250 -7.63 -25.67 -13.72
C SER A 250 -8.79 -26.07 -12.82
N ALA A 251 -9.19 -27.34 -12.91
CA ALA A 251 -10.21 -27.90 -12.06
C ALA A 251 -9.86 -29.31 -11.60
N GLN A 252 -10.31 -29.65 -10.40
CA GLN A 252 -10.17 -30.98 -9.84
C GLN A 252 -11.45 -31.41 -9.11
N ILE A 253 -11.63 -32.72 -8.98
CA ILE A 253 -12.59 -33.33 -8.08
C ILE A 253 -11.87 -33.75 -6.81
N PHE A 254 -12.31 -33.25 -5.66
CA PHE A 254 -11.66 -33.43 -4.38
C PHE A 254 -12.60 -34.07 -3.36
N ASN A 255 -12.14 -35.14 -2.70
CA ASN A 255 -12.88 -35.77 -1.61
C ASN A 255 -12.37 -35.24 -0.27
N VAL A 256 -13.20 -34.46 0.41
CA VAL A 256 -12.86 -33.81 1.69
C VAL A 256 -12.69 -34.81 2.82
N ASN A 257 -13.41 -35.93 2.81
CA ASN A 257 -13.38 -36.91 3.91
C ASN A 257 -12.10 -37.73 3.92
N THR A 258 -11.62 -38.10 2.72
CA THR A 258 -10.35 -38.83 2.56
C THR A 258 -9.16 -37.89 2.39
N ASN A 259 -9.39 -36.59 2.18
CA ASN A 259 -8.36 -35.60 1.85
C ASN A 259 -7.55 -36.02 0.60
N THR A 260 -8.25 -36.40 -0.47
CA THR A 260 -7.62 -36.89 -1.71
C THR A 260 -8.22 -36.25 -2.94
N VAL A 261 -7.37 -35.95 -3.92
CA VAL A 261 -7.81 -35.64 -5.28
C VAL A 261 -8.35 -36.93 -5.91
N VAL A 262 -9.63 -36.92 -6.28
CA VAL A 262 -10.29 -38.05 -6.95
C VAL A 262 -9.92 -38.05 -8.43
N ARG A 263 -9.91 -36.86 -9.05
CA ARG A 263 -9.63 -36.71 -10.48
C ARG A 263 -9.20 -35.28 -10.80
N GLU A 264 -8.14 -35.14 -11.60
CA GLU A 264 -7.81 -33.89 -12.29
C GLU A 264 -8.68 -33.76 -13.54
N LEU A 265 -9.22 -32.57 -13.80
CA LEU A 265 -10.01 -32.28 -14.99
C LEU A 265 -9.15 -31.53 -16.01
N PRO A 266 -9.48 -31.59 -17.32
CA PRO A 266 -8.77 -30.79 -18.32
C PRO A 266 -8.89 -29.30 -17.99
N ASP A 267 -7.85 -28.53 -18.30
CA ASP A 267 -7.90 -27.07 -18.18
C ASP A 267 -8.98 -26.51 -19.12
N LEU A 268 -9.69 -25.48 -18.65
CA LEU A 268 -10.67 -24.77 -19.47
C LEU A 268 -9.94 -23.96 -20.55
N PRO A 269 -10.27 -24.12 -21.85
CA PRO A 269 -9.73 -23.28 -22.90
C PRO A 269 -10.12 -21.80 -22.77
N GLY A 270 -9.30 -20.90 -23.31
CA GLY A 270 -9.46 -19.46 -23.18
C GLY A 270 -8.63 -18.85 -22.05
N GLU A 271 -9.12 -17.77 -21.46
CA GLU A 271 -8.45 -16.96 -20.44
C GLU A 271 -8.77 -17.43 -19.00
N PHE A 272 -8.17 -16.76 -18.01
CA PHE A 272 -8.36 -17.04 -16.59
C PHE A 272 -9.74 -16.62 -16.09
N ARG A 273 -10.30 -17.38 -15.13
CA ARG A 273 -11.69 -17.21 -14.68
C ARG A 273 -11.87 -16.90 -13.21
N SER A 274 -10.84 -16.99 -12.37
CA SER A 274 -10.93 -16.63 -10.94
C SER A 274 -10.26 -15.29 -10.66
N TYR A 275 -10.42 -14.77 -9.43
CA TYR A 275 -9.83 -13.49 -9.01
C TYR A 275 -8.34 -13.42 -9.30
N PRO A 276 -7.80 -12.30 -9.83
CA PRO A 276 -8.48 -11.00 -10.11
C PRO A 276 -9.16 -10.89 -11.49
N ASN A 277 -9.13 -11.94 -12.30
CA ASN A 277 -9.72 -11.96 -13.65
C ASN A 277 -11.08 -12.67 -13.65
N THR A 278 -11.87 -12.45 -12.59
CA THR A 278 -13.01 -13.31 -12.27
C THR A 278 -14.07 -13.25 -13.36
N GLY A 279 -14.39 -14.42 -13.91
CA GLY A 279 -15.65 -14.72 -14.57
C GLY A 279 -16.70 -15.09 -13.54
N THR A 280 -17.56 -16.07 -13.86
CA THR A 280 -18.50 -16.66 -12.91
C THR A 280 -18.54 -18.17 -13.03
N SER A 281 -19.05 -18.83 -12.00
CA SER A 281 -19.30 -20.27 -12.02
C SER A 281 -20.65 -20.62 -11.41
N VAL A 282 -21.39 -21.49 -12.10
CA VAL A 282 -22.73 -21.92 -11.74
C VAL A 282 -22.84 -23.43 -11.84
N LEU A 283 -23.26 -24.09 -10.76
CA LEU A 283 -23.76 -25.46 -10.82
C LEU A 283 -25.19 -25.42 -11.38
N LEU A 284 -25.37 -25.93 -12.60
CA LEU A 284 -26.67 -25.96 -13.25
C LEU A 284 -27.69 -26.80 -12.44
N PRO A 285 -29.00 -26.52 -12.58
CA PRO A 285 -30.02 -27.18 -11.78
C PRO A 285 -29.94 -28.71 -11.83
N LEU A 286 -30.04 -29.33 -10.67
CA LEU A 286 -30.03 -30.80 -10.54
C LEU A 286 -31.45 -31.35 -10.63
N SER A 287 -31.60 -32.53 -11.23
CA SER A 287 -32.90 -33.18 -11.41
C SER A 287 -32.77 -34.70 -11.27
N SER A 288 -33.78 -35.37 -10.72
CA SER A 288 -33.84 -36.84 -10.71
C SER A 288 -33.91 -37.43 -12.12
N SER A 289 -34.46 -36.68 -13.09
CA SER A 289 -34.66 -37.11 -14.48
C SER A 289 -33.38 -37.51 -15.19
N ASP A 290 -32.23 -37.04 -14.70
CA ASP A 290 -30.90 -37.41 -15.21
C ASP A 290 -29.96 -37.90 -14.10
N GLY A 291 -30.53 -38.41 -13.00
CA GLY A 291 -29.76 -38.93 -11.87
C GLY A 291 -28.91 -37.86 -11.17
N TYR A 292 -29.44 -36.63 -11.06
CA TYR A 292 -28.81 -35.47 -10.43
C TYR A 292 -27.43 -35.14 -11.01
N THR A 293 -27.31 -35.18 -12.34
CA THR A 293 -26.01 -35.00 -13.00
C THR A 293 -25.45 -33.59 -12.76
N SER A 294 -24.26 -33.52 -12.15
CA SER A 294 -23.60 -32.28 -11.77
C SER A 294 -22.94 -31.62 -12.98
N ARG A 295 -23.54 -30.54 -13.49
CA ARG A 295 -23.00 -29.79 -14.63
C ARG A 295 -22.59 -28.40 -14.20
N VAL A 296 -21.33 -28.06 -14.42
CA VAL A 296 -20.78 -26.75 -14.06
C VAL A 296 -20.63 -25.91 -15.32
N LEU A 297 -21.09 -24.67 -15.25
CA LEU A 297 -20.91 -23.62 -16.24
C LEU A 297 -19.90 -22.61 -15.69
N VAL A 298 -18.90 -22.22 -16.48
CA VAL A 298 -17.94 -21.17 -16.15
C VAL A 298 -17.91 -20.17 -17.31
N CYS A 299 -18.14 -18.89 -17.05
CA CYS A 299 -18.34 -17.87 -18.09
C CYS A 299 -17.51 -16.61 -17.83
N GLY A 300 -17.05 -15.94 -18.89
CA GLY A 300 -16.36 -14.64 -18.78
C GLY A 300 -14.97 -14.75 -18.17
N GLY A 301 -14.41 -13.66 -17.69
CA GLY A 301 -13.04 -13.62 -17.17
C GLY A 301 -12.08 -12.89 -18.12
N GLY A 302 -10.78 -12.93 -17.84
CA GLY A 302 -9.80 -12.09 -18.51
C GLY A 302 -8.37 -12.60 -18.42
N ALA A 303 -7.48 -11.97 -19.18
CA ALA A 303 -6.10 -12.42 -19.32
C ALA A 303 -5.21 -12.00 -18.14
N TYR A 304 -5.36 -10.76 -17.67
CA TYR A 304 -4.50 -10.17 -16.65
C TYR A 304 -5.17 -9.04 -15.84
N GLN A 305 -4.58 -8.63 -14.71
CA GLN A 305 -5.14 -7.55 -13.86
C GLN A 305 -4.64 -6.19 -14.30
N ASP A 306 -5.36 -5.57 -15.24
CA ASP A 306 -5.11 -4.21 -15.69
C ASP A 306 -6.35 -3.69 -16.43
N ILE A 307 -6.47 -2.36 -16.53
CA ILE A 307 -7.55 -1.67 -17.24
C ILE A 307 -7.65 -2.08 -18.72
N THR A 308 -6.53 -2.42 -19.36
CA THR A 308 -6.46 -2.82 -20.76
C THR A 308 -6.80 -4.29 -21.00
N SER A 309 -7.00 -5.07 -19.94
CA SER A 309 -7.15 -6.52 -20.02
C SER A 309 -8.27 -6.93 -20.98
N PRO A 310 -7.96 -7.77 -21.99
CA PRO A 310 -8.98 -8.33 -22.83
C PRO A 310 -9.84 -9.30 -22.01
N THR A 311 -11.12 -9.35 -22.36
CA THR A 311 -12.09 -10.19 -21.67
C THR A 311 -12.54 -11.34 -22.55
N ASP A 312 -12.77 -12.48 -21.92
CA ASP A 312 -13.08 -13.71 -22.61
C ASP A 312 -14.58 -13.78 -22.92
N ALA A 313 -14.92 -13.86 -24.22
CA ALA A 313 -16.27 -13.97 -24.73
C ALA A 313 -16.78 -15.42 -24.78
N SER A 314 -16.30 -16.30 -23.89
CA SER A 314 -16.68 -17.70 -23.87
C SER A 314 -17.23 -18.18 -22.54
N CYS A 315 -18.04 -19.23 -22.63
CA CYS A 315 -18.49 -20.05 -21.51
C CYS A 315 -18.08 -21.51 -21.74
N GLY A 316 -17.48 -22.12 -20.72
CA GLY A 316 -17.22 -23.55 -20.66
C GLY A 316 -18.27 -24.27 -19.84
N ARG A 317 -18.82 -25.36 -20.37
CA ARG A 317 -19.70 -26.29 -19.65
C ARG A 317 -19.04 -27.64 -19.53
N ILE A 318 -19.06 -28.23 -18.33
CA ILE A 318 -18.52 -29.57 -18.07
C ILE A 318 -19.52 -30.40 -17.28
N VAL A 319 -19.59 -31.70 -17.60
CA VAL A 319 -20.29 -32.69 -16.78
C VAL A 319 -19.28 -33.22 -15.77
N ALA A 320 -19.25 -32.64 -14.58
CA ALA A 320 -18.17 -32.85 -13.61
C ALA A 320 -18.12 -34.31 -13.08
N ASP A 321 -19.26 -34.99 -13.06
CA ASP A 321 -19.35 -36.39 -12.61
C ASP A 321 -18.81 -37.40 -13.64
N ASP A 322 -18.68 -37.02 -14.91
CA ASP A 322 -18.30 -37.93 -16.00
C ASP A 322 -16.83 -38.39 -15.82
N PRO A 323 -16.54 -39.71 -15.81
CA PRO A 323 -15.18 -40.24 -15.82
C PRO A 323 -14.27 -39.64 -16.90
N ASN A 324 -14.84 -39.27 -18.05
CA ASN A 324 -14.16 -38.68 -19.19
C ASN A 324 -14.62 -37.23 -19.43
N ALA A 325 -14.85 -36.46 -18.35
CA ALA A 325 -15.34 -35.10 -18.41
C ALA A 325 -14.51 -34.20 -19.36
N LYS A 326 -15.22 -33.48 -20.24
CA LYS A 326 -14.65 -32.55 -21.22
C LYS A 326 -15.40 -31.22 -21.21
N TRP A 327 -14.67 -30.15 -21.49
CA TRP A 327 -15.25 -28.83 -21.69
C TRP A 327 -15.97 -28.75 -23.04
N THR A 328 -17.20 -28.25 -23.00
CA THR A 328 -17.95 -27.79 -24.17
C THR A 328 -17.98 -26.28 -24.14
N LEU A 329 -17.49 -25.62 -25.19
CA LEU A 329 -17.40 -24.16 -25.26
C LEU A 329 -18.58 -23.56 -26.02
N GLU A 330 -19.00 -22.37 -25.59
CA GLU A 330 -20.01 -21.55 -26.25
C GLU A 330 -19.58 -20.08 -26.25
N SER A 331 -19.97 -19.35 -27.29
CA SER A 331 -19.68 -17.93 -27.45
C SER A 331 -20.76 -17.05 -26.86
N MET A 332 -20.33 -16.08 -26.05
CA MET A 332 -21.12 -14.93 -25.64
C MET A 332 -21.05 -13.84 -26.73
N PRO A 333 -22.00 -12.87 -26.75
CA PRO A 333 -21.94 -11.74 -27.69
C PRO A 333 -20.78 -10.78 -27.41
N GLN A 334 -20.25 -10.79 -26.19
CA GLN A 334 -19.08 -10.01 -25.80
C GLN A 334 -18.39 -10.65 -24.59
N GLY A 335 -17.09 -10.37 -24.46
CA GLY A 335 -16.32 -10.72 -23.27
C GLY A 335 -16.67 -9.81 -22.10
N ARG A 336 -16.63 -10.35 -20.89
CA ARG A 336 -16.78 -9.59 -19.65
C ARG A 336 -16.08 -10.25 -18.48
N VAL A 337 -15.39 -9.46 -17.67
CA VAL A 337 -15.00 -9.79 -16.29
C VAL A 337 -16.08 -9.30 -15.33
N MET A 338 -16.03 -9.72 -14.07
CA MET A 338 -16.97 -9.30 -13.03
C MET A 338 -18.43 -9.60 -13.38
N VAL A 339 -18.65 -10.75 -14.03
CA VAL A 339 -19.99 -11.19 -14.42
C VAL A 339 -20.64 -11.91 -13.25
N GLU A 340 -21.83 -11.49 -12.86
CA GLU A 340 -22.65 -12.22 -11.89
C GLU A 340 -23.41 -13.34 -12.61
N GLY A 341 -23.29 -14.57 -12.12
CA GLY A 341 -24.00 -15.75 -12.62
C GLY A 341 -25.12 -16.16 -11.67
N VAL A 342 -26.35 -15.71 -11.93
CA VAL A 342 -27.50 -15.93 -11.05
C VAL A 342 -28.41 -17.01 -11.61
N LEU A 343 -28.69 -18.08 -10.86
CA LEU A 343 -29.75 -19.01 -11.21
C LEU A 343 -31.11 -18.34 -11.08
N LEU A 344 -31.91 -18.42 -12.14
CA LEU A 344 -33.28 -17.95 -12.15
C LEU A 344 -34.25 -19.06 -11.78
N ALA A 345 -35.47 -18.71 -11.33
CA ALA A 345 -36.43 -19.67 -10.78
C ALA A 345 -36.83 -20.79 -11.75
N ASP A 346 -36.70 -20.58 -13.06
CA ASP A 346 -36.99 -21.55 -14.12
C ASP A 346 -35.76 -22.39 -14.54
N GLY A 347 -34.64 -22.24 -13.82
CA GLY A 347 -33.38 -22.95 -14.05
C GLY A 347 -32.47 -22.40 -15.14
N LYS A 348 -32.83 -21.27 -15.75
CA LYS A 348 -31.91 -20.54 -16.64
C LYS A 348 -30.90 -19.75 -15.80
N VAL A 349 -29.79 -19.36 -16.43
CA VAL A 349 -28.74 -18.57 -15.76
C VAL A 349 -28.75 -17.16 -16.32
N LEU A 350 -28.91 -16.16 -15.45
CA LEU A 350 -28.69 -14.76 -15.77
C LEU A 350 -27.20 -14.44 -15.61
N LEU A 351 -26.59 -13.94 -16.67
CA LEU A 351 -25.27 -13.31 -16.67
C LEU A 351 -25.48 -11.79 -16.75
N ILE A 352 -25.10 -11.08 -15.70
CA ILE A 352 -25.32 -9.62 -15.57
C ILE A 352 -24.09 -8.94 -14.97
N ASN A 353 -24.02 -7.61 -15.03
CA ASN A 353 -22.92 -6.78 -14.57
C ASN A 353 -21.61 -7.03 -15.34
N GLY A 354 -20.56 -6.33 -14.92
CA GLY A 354 -19.21 -6.50 -15.40
C GLY A 354 -18.84 -5.56 -16.53
N GLY A 355 -17.68 -5.79 -17.13
CA GLY A 355 -17.12 -4.91 -18.15
C GLY A 355 -15.82 -5.43 -18.74
N LYS A 356 -15.13 -4.57 -19.50
CA LYS A 356 -13.76 -4.79 -19.95
C LYS A 356 -12.77 -4.31 -18.87
N GLY A 357 -11.63 -4.99 -18.75
CA GLY A 357 -10.60 -4.73 -17.73
C GLY A 357 -10.49 -5.89 -16.74
N ALA A 358 -10.27 -5.59 -15.47
CA ALA A 358 -10.07 -6.58 -14.41
C ALA A 358 -10.72 -6.16 -13.07
N GLN A 359 -10.70 -7.04 -12.08
CA GLN A 359 -11.10 -6.70 -10.71
C GLN A 359 -10.03 -5.87 -10.00
N GLY A 360 -10.46 -4.78 -9.36
CA GLY A 360 -9.62 -3.82 -8.64
C GLY A 360 -10.19 -2.42 -8.76
N PHE A 361 -9.66 -1.49 -7.96
CA PHE A 361 -10.07 -0.09 -8.02
C PHE A 361 -9.60 0.54 -9.35
N ASP A 362 -10.52 1.18 -10.06
CA ASP A 362 -10.28 1.86 -11.34
C ASP A 362 -9.71 0.97 -12.47
N LEU A 363 -9.83 -0.36 -12.35
CA LEU A 363 -9.29 -1.32 -13.33
C LEU A 363 -10.30 -1.77 -14.41
N ALA A 364 -11.45 -1.10 -14.53
CA ALA A 364 -12.43 -1.38 -15.57
C ALA A 364 -13.20 -0.12 -15.94
N LEU A 365 -13.15 0.28 -17.22
CA LEU A 365 -13.81 1.51 -17.70
C LEU A 365 -14.91 1.30 -18.74
N ASP A 366 -15.09 0.09 -19.27
CA ASP A 366 -16.12 -0.20 -20.27
C ASP A 366 -17.20 -1.13 -19.69
N PRO A 367 -18.21 -0.60 -18.99
CA PRO A 367 -19.24 -1.41 -18.35
C PRO A 367 -20.14 -2.07 -19.39
N THR A 368 -20.53 -3.31 -19.08
CA THR A 368 -21.53 -4.03 -19.84
C THR A 368 -22.90 -3.88 -19.18
N LEU A 369 -23.80 -3.20 -19.89
CA LEU A 369 -25.13 -2.87 -19.35
C LEU A 369 -26.19 -3.91 -19.70
N THR A 370 -25.97 -4.76 -20.71
CA THR A 370 -26.96 -5.74 -21.18
C THR A 370 -26.90 -7.04 -20.39
N PRO A 371 -28.02 -7.50 -19.81
CA PRO A 371 -28.11 -8.84 -19.26
C PRO A 371 -28.21 -9.91 -20.36
N LEU A 372 -27.63 -11.07 -20.09
CA LEU A 372 -27.70 -12.26 -20.94
C LEU A 372 -28.36 -13.40 -20.17
N ILE A 373 -29.34 -14.06 -20.77
CA ILE A 373 -29.85 -15.32 -20.24
C ILE A 373 -29.23 -16.48 -21.02
N TYR A 374 -28.65 -17.41 -20.27
CA TYR A 374 -28.23 -18.71 -20.75
C TYR A 374 -29.29 -19.77 -20.46
N ASP A 375 -29.83 -20.39 -21.51
CA ASP A 375 -30.77 -21.51 -21.41
C ASP A 375 -30.03 -22.86 -21.54
N PRO A 376 -29.86 -23.62 -20.44
CA PRO A 376 -29.12 -24.87 -20.48
C PRO A 376 -29.82 -25.99 -21.26
N ALA A 377 -31.12 -25.85 -21.58
CA ALA A 377 -31.91 -26.82 -22.34
C ALA A 377 -31.89 -26.56 -23.85
N ALA A 378 -31.57 -25.32 -24.27
CA ALA A 378 -31.47 -24.98 -25.69
C ALA A 378 -30.32 -25.72 -26.39
N ARG A 379 -30.39 -25.82 -27.72
CA ARG A 379 -29.32 -26.40 -28.54
C ARG A 379 -28.05 -25.55 -28.41
N GLN A 380 -26.88 -26.20 -28.46
CA GLN A 380 -25.59 -25.50 -28.44
C GLN A 380 -25.55 -24.44 -29.54
N GLY A 381 -25.04 -23.25 -29.22
CA GLY A 381 -25.03 -22.10 -30.13
C GLY A 381 -26.34 -21.30 -30.18
N GLN A 382 -27.41 -21.75 -29.52
CA GLN A 382 -28.70 -21.03 -29.39
C GLN A 382 -29.07 -20.73 -27.94
N ARG A 383 -28.10 -20.84 -27.02
CA ARG A 383 -28.37 -20.77 -25.57
C ARG A 383 -28.42 -19.36 -25.01
N PHE A 384 -27.85 -18.37 -25.70
CA PHE A 384 -27.80 -16.99 -25.22
C PHE A 384 -28.92 -16.13 -25.81
N THR A 385 -29.62 -15.42 -24.94
CA THR A 385 -30.54 -14.34 -25.30
C THR A 385 -30.15 -13.07 -24.54
N GLU A 386 -29.95 -11.97 -25.25
CA GLU A 386 -29.62 -10.66 -24.68
C GLU A 386 -30.88 -9.83 -24.47
N TYR A 387 -30.94 -9.11 -23.35
CA TYR A 387 -32.09 -8.34 -22.92
C TYR A 387 -31.76 -6.84 -22.79
N PRO A 388 -32.79 -5.96 -22.71
CA PRO A 388 -32.61 -4.52 -22.51
C PRO A 388 -31.64 -4.15 -21.39
N ALA A 389 -30.81 -3.13 -21.67
CA ALA A 389 -29.73 -2.67 -20.80
C ALA A 389 -30.23 -2.05 -19.49
N SER A 390 -29.43 -2.21 -18.42
CA SER A 390 -29.57 -1.39 -17.20
C SER A 390 -29.09 0.04 -17.47
N PRO A 391 -29.73 1.07 -16.88
CA PRO A 391 -29.22 2.44 -16.91
C PRO A 391 -28.03 2.68 -15.96
N ILE A 392 -27.65 1.71 -15.12
CA ILE A 392 -26.62 1.87 -14.09
C ILE A 392 -25.43 0.93 -14.40
N PRO A 393 -24.21 1.47 -14.57
CA PRO A 393 -23.00 0.68 -14.62
C PRO A 393 -22.75 -0.11 -13.32
N ARG A 394 -22.46 -1.41 -13.44
CA ARG A 394 -22.20 -2.31 -12.31
C ARG A 394 -20.84 -3.01 -12.51
N LEU A 395 -19.79 -2.47 -11.91
CA LEU A 395 -18.40 -2.93 -12.05
C LEU A 395 -17.91 -3.63 -10.77
N TYR A 396 -16.67 -3.38 -10.36
CA TYR A 396 -16.04 -3.99 -9.20
C TYR A 396 -16.85 -3.74 -7.92
N HIS A 397 -17.01 -4.78 -7.10
CA HIS A 397 -17.89 -4.79 -5.93
C HIS A 397 -19.38 -4.55 -6.24
N SER A 398 -19.86 -5.00 -7.40
CA SER A 398 -21.30 -5.20 -7.60
C SER A 398 -21.76 -6.58 -7.12
N VAL A 399 -23.06 -6.72 -6.89
CA VAL A 399 -23.70 -7.96 -6.43
C VAL A 399 -25.07 -8.14 -7.08
N ALA A 400 -25.47 -9.40 -7.28
CA ALA A 400 -26.82 -9.74 -7.72
C ALA A 400 -27.38 -10.95 -6.94
N VAL A 401 -28.67 -10.94 -6.58
CA VAL A 401 -29.31 -12.05 -5.85
C VAL A 401 -30.74 -12.29 -6.32
N LEU A 402 -31.12 -13.56 -6.54
CA LEU A 402 -32.52 -13.93 -6.80
C LEU A 402 -33.36 -13.73 -5.52
N LEU A 403 -34.43 -12.95 -5.62
CA LEU A 403 -35.34 -12.63 -4.52
C LEU A 403 -36.47 -13.65 -4.40
N LEU A 404 -37.15 -13.63 -3.24
CA LEU A 404 -38.28 -14.53 -2.95
C LEU A 404 -39.46 -14.36 -3.92
N ASP A 405 -39.62 -13.19 -4.54
CA ASP A 405 -40.67 -12.94 -5.53
C ASP A 405 -40.30 -13.42 -6.96
N GLY A 406 -39.13 -14.02 -7.13
CA GLY A 406 -38.61 -14.50 -8.41
C GLY A 406 -37.97 -13.42 -9.29
N THR A 407 -37.87 -12.18 -8.82
CA THR A 407 -37.06 -11.13 -9.47
C THR A 407 -35.61 -11.17 -9.00
N VAL A 408 -34.72 -10.43 -9.66
CA VAL A 408 -33.30 -10.36 -9.26
C VAL A 408 -33.01 -8.96 -8.73
N LEU A 409 -32.45 -8.87 -7.52
CA LEU A 409 -31.90 -7.64 -6.97
C LEU A 409 -30.49 -7.44 -7.53
N VAL A 410 -30.17 -6.21 -7.94
CA VAL A 410 -28.84 -5.80 -8.42
C VAL A 410 -28.41 -4.56 -7.64
N ALA A 411 -27.23 -4.59 -7.04
CA ALA A 411 -26.72 -3.49 -6.22
C ALA A 411 -25.19 -3.32 -6.39
N GLY A 412 -24.69 -2.18 -5.93
CA GLY A 412 -23.27 -1.82 -5.99
C GLY A 412 -22.83 -1.34 -7.36
N SER A 413 -21.79 -0.55 -7.44
CA SER A 413 -20.43 -1.04 -7.39
C SER A 413 -19.67 -0.03 -6.55
N ASN A 414 -18.51 -0.41 -6.04
CA ASN A 414 -17.60 0.53 -5.41
C ASN A 414 -16.24 0.38 -6.09
N PRO A 415 -16.10 0.88 -7.33
CA PRO A 415 -14.90 0.68 -8.13
C PRO A 415 -13.75 1.61 -7.71
N VAL A 416 -13.88 2.35 -6.62
CA VAL A 416 -12.90 3.32 -6.10
C VAL A 416 -12.45 2.94 -4.69
N GLU A 417 -11.27 3.39 -4.27
CA GLU A 417 -10.71 3.01 -2.98
C GLU A 417 -11.49 3.57 -1.78
N GLN A 418 -12.06 4.76 -1.87
CA GLN A 418 -12.94 5.33 -0.84
C GLN A 418 -14.20 5.89 -1.51
N PRO A 419 -15.35 5.93 -0.82
CA PRO A 419 -16.61 6.21 -1.47
C PRO A 419 -16.64 7.58 -2.12
N LEU A 420 -16.99 7.59 -3.40
CA LEU A 420 -17.13 8.78 -4.23
C LEU A 420 -18.61 8.97 -4.56
N LEU A 421 -19.17 10.15 -4.28
CA LEU A 421 -20.62 10.40 -4.48
C LEU A 421 -20.96 10.90 -5.88
N GLN A 422 -19.98 11.43 -6.60
CA GLN A 422 -20.15 11.99 -7.94
C GLN A 422 -18.95 11.62 -8.80
N PRO A 423 -19.16 11.19 -10.05
CA PRO A 423 -18.08 10.82 -10.93
C PRO A 423 -17.25 12.05 -11.31
N ASN A 424 -15.97 11.83 -11.64
CA ASN A 424 -15.08 12.85 -12.19
C ASN A 424 -14.21 12.25 -13.30
N ALA A 425 -13.32 13.05 -13.90
CA ALA A 425 -12.52 12.61 -15.05
C ALA A 425 -11.56 11.45 -14.71
N GLN A 426 -11.09 11.38 -13.46
CA GLN A 426 -10.20 10.32 -12.97
C GLN A 426 -10.99 9.06 -12.58
N HIS A 427 -12.16 9.26 -11.97
CA HIS A 427 -13.05 8.21 -11.48
C HIS A 427 -14.43 8.36 -12.14
N PRO A 428 -14.60 7.88 -13.39
CA PRO A 428 -15.84 8.05 -14.15
C PRO A 428 -17.03 7.27 -13.57
N TYR A 429 -16.76 6.32 -12.68
CA TYR A 429 -17.78 5.52 -11.99
C TYR A 429 -17.71 5.77 -10.48
N ALA A 430 -18.69 6.51 -9.97
CA ALA A 430 -18.86 6.77 -8.55
C ALA A 430 -19.35 5.52 -7.78
N THR A 431 -19.26 5.56 -6.45
CA THR A 431 -19.83 4.55 -5.57
C THR A 431 -21.36 4.53 -5.71
N GLU A 432 -21.89 3.36 -6.04
CA GLU A 432 -23.30 3.21 -6.39
C GLU A 432 -24.09 2.56 -5.26
N PHE A 433 -24.93 3.38 -4.61
CA PHE A 433 -25.80 2.98 -3.51
C PHE A 433 -27.18 2.50 -3.98
N ARG A 434 -27.59 2.82 -5.21
CA ARG A 434 -28.92 2.49 -5.73
C ARG A 434 -29.07 1.00 -5.94
N VAL A 435 -30.23 0.49 -5.54
CA VAL A 435 -30.62 -0.91 -5.67
C VAL A 435 -31.67 -1.03 -6.77
N GLU A 436 -31.34 -1.79 -7.81
CA GLU A 436 -32.27 -2.13 -8.88
C GLU A 436 -32.92 -3.49 -8.64
N ARG A 437 -34.13 -3.64 -9.17
CA ARG A 437 -34.81 -4.91 -9.36
C ARG A 437 -34.94 -5.17 -10.85
N TRP A 438 -34.37 -6.27 -11.30
CA TRP A 438 -34.54 -6.77 -12.65
C TRP A 438 -35.69 -7.77 -12.71
N ILE A 439 -36.64 -7.53 -13.62
CA ILE A 439 -37.82 -8.37 -13.84
C ILE A 439 -37.51 -9.38 -14.96
N PRO A 440 -37.41 -10.70 -14.67
CA PRO A 440 -37.10 -11.72 -15.66
C PRO A 440 -38.26 -11.97 -16.64
N PRO A 441 -38.02 -12.61 -17.80
CA PRO A 441 -39.03 -12.84 -18.83
C PRO A 441 -40.26 -13.63 -18.35
N TYR A 442 -40.07 -14.57 -17.42
CA TYR A 442 -41.17 -15.32 -16.83
C TYR A 442 -42.07 -14.47 -15.91
N LEU A 443 -41.70 -13.22 -15.60
CA LEU A 443 -42.52 -12.23 -14.88
C LEU A 443 -42.88 -11.02 -15.73
N ALA A 444 -42.47 -10.97 -17.00
CA ALA A 444 -42.72 -9.84 -17.88
C ALA A 444 -44.16 -9.80 -18.39
N GLY A 445 -44.75 -8.60 -18.46
CA GLY A 445 -46.09 -8.38 -19.01
C GLY A 445 -47.16 -9.29 -18.40
N ASP A 446 -47.98 -9.90 -19.25
CA ASP A 446 -49.08 -10.78 -18.82
C ASP A 446 -48.63 -12.02 -18.03
N ASN A 447 -47.36 -12.42 -18.12
CA ASN A 447 -46.85 -13.53 -17.31
C ASN A 447 -46.87 -13.19 -15.82
N ALA A 448 -46.78 -11.92 -15.42
CA ALA A 448 -46.91 -11.52 -14.02
C ALA A 448 -48.26 -11.95 -13.40
N ASN A 449 -49.31 -12.00 -14.22
CA ASN A 449 -50.64 -12.41 -13.78
C ASN A 449 -50.80 -13.93 -13.67
N LYS A 450 -49.84 -14.71 -14.21
CA LYS A 450 -49.88 -16.18 -14.27
C LYS A 450 -49.36 -16.90 -13.03
N ARG A 451 -48.86 -16.14 -12.07
CA ARG A 451 -48.24 -16.69 -10.85
C ARG A 451 -49.26 -17.50 -10.02
N PRO A 452 -48.86 -18.66 -9.45
CA PRO A 452 -49.70 -19.33 -8.45
C PRO A 452 -50.02 -18.41 -7.27
N ARG A 453 -51.08 -18.67 -6.49
CA ARG A 453 -51.45 -17.87 -5.31
C ARG A 453 -51.62 -18.76 -4.08
N ASN A 454 -51.70 -18.14 -2.91
CA ASN A 454 -52.04 -18.82 -1.65
C ASN A 454 -51.20 -20.09 -1.37
N ILE A 455 -49.89 -20.04 -1.66
CA ILE A 455 -49.01 -21.20 -1.50
C ILE A 455 -48.80 -21.51 -0.02
N LYS A 456 -49.07 -22.76 0.37
CA LYS A 456 -48.94 -23.29 1.73
C LYS A 456 -48.24 -24.65 1.72
N LEU A 457 -47.14 -24.78 2.44
CA LEU A 457 -46.47 -26.06 2.67
C LEU A 457 -47.08 -26.80 3.84
N SER A 458 -47.00 -28.13 3.74
CA SER A 458 -47.15 -29.04 4.87
C SER A 458 -46.14 -28.80 6.00
N THR A 459 -44.93 -28.31 5.71
CA THR A 459 -43.88 -28.04 6.71
C THR A 459 -42.89 -26.96 6.24
N LYS A 460 -42.22 -26.29 7.21
CA LYS A 460 -41.08 -25.39 6.96
C LYS A 460 -39.72 -26.05 7.31
N THR A 461 -39.72 -27.35 7.56
CA THR A 461 -38.51 -28.14 7.83
C THR A 461 -38.55 -29.41 6.99
N MET A 462 -37.49 -29.68 6.24
CA MET A 462 -37.43 -30.82 5.33
C MET A 462 -36.24 -31.73 5.64
N ARG A 463 -36.47 -33.03 5.43
CA ARG A 463 -35.46 -34.09 5.44
C ARG A 463 -35.31 -34.63 4.03
N SER A 464 -34.09 -35.03 3.68
CA SER A 464 -33.80 -35.63 2.38
C SER A 464 -34.66 -36.86 2.10
N ASP A 465 -34.94 -37.08 0.82
CA ASP A 465 -35.68 -38.24 0.28
C ASP A 465 -37.11 -38.42 0.84
N THR A 466 -37.63 -37.44 1.57
CA THR A 466 -38.97 -37.47 2.18
C THR A 466 -39.99 -36.77 1.27
N VAL A 467 -41.23 -37.27 1.26
CA VAL A 467 -42.33 -36.69 0.47
C VAL A 467 -43.12 -35.70 1.32
N TYR A 468 -43.41 -34.54 0.74
CA TYR A 468 -44.18 -33.45 1.34
C TYR A 468 -45.31 -33.03 0.40
N SER A 469 -46.22 -32.20 0.90
CA SER A 469 -47.26 -31.57 0.07
C SER A 469 -47.18 -30.05 0.08
N VAL A 470 -47.64 -29.45 -1.02
CA VAL A 470 -47.86 -28.02 -1.19
C VAL A 470 -49.25 -27.78 -1.76
N GLU A 471 -49.99 -26.90 -1.10
CA GLU A 471 -51.28 -26.37 -1.52
C GLU A 471 -51.08 -25.01 -2.17
N PHE A 472 -51.79 -24.73 -3.26
CA PHE A 472 -51.76 -23.43 -3.93
C PHE A 472 -52.94 -23.28 -4.91
N ASP A 473 -53.20 -22.04 -5.32
CA ASP A 473 -54.16 -21.72 -6.35
C ASP A 473 -53.46 -21.50 -7.69
N ALA A 474 -53.82 -22.29 -8.68
CA ALA A 474 -53.41 -22.17 -10.07
C ALA A 474 -54.44 -21.39 -10.90
N ILE A 475 -54.05 -21.04 -12.12
CA ILE A 475 -54.98 -20.51 -13.11
C ILE A 475 -55.59 -21.68 -13.88
N ASN A 476 -56.87 -21.56 -14.24
CA ASN A 476 -57.63 -22.59 -14.96
C ASN A 476 -57.04 -22.99 -16.34
N THR A 477 -56.07 -22.25 -16.86
CA THR A 477 -55.36 -22.54 -18.11
C THR A 477 -54.02 -23.24 -17.90
N SER A 478 -53.60 -23.47 -16.65
CA SER A 478 -52.28 -24.00 -16.31
C SER A 478 -52.11 -25.46 -16.75
N LYS A 479 -51.01 -25.77 -17.44
CA LYS A 479 -50.77 -27.12 -18.01
C LYS A 479 -49.68 -27.90 -17.28
N HIS A 480 -48.69 -27.19 -16.74
CA HIS A 480 -47.52 -27.77 -16.11
C HIS A 480 -47.24 -27.11 -14.76
N VAL A 481 -46.77 -27.92 -13.80
CA VAL A 481 -46.23 -27.43 -12.53
C VAL A 481 -44.81 -27.95 -12.33
N GLN A 482 -43.94 -27.10 -11.80
CA GLN A 482 -42.61 -27.47 -11.35
C GLN A 482 -42.40 -26.94 -9.93
N VAL A 483 -41.81 -27.75 -9.07
CA VAL A 483 -41.42 -27.34 -7.72
C VAL A 483 -39.90 -27.27 -7.68
N VAL A 484 -39.37 -26.12 -7.28
CA VAL A 484 -37.94 -25.81 -7.35
C VAL A 484 -37.45 -25.47 -5.96
N LEU A 485 -36.35 -26.10 -5.56
CA LEU A 485 -35.64 -25.82 -4.32
C LEU A 485 -34.38 -25.00 -4.64
N TYR A 486 -34.25 -23.80 -4.06
CA TYR A 486 -33.17 -22.85 -4.35
C TYR A 486 -32.45 -22.39 -3.08
N HIS A 487 -31.12 -22.40 -3.12
CA HIS A 487 -30.25 -21.85 -2.10
C HIS A 487 -29.47 -20.68 -2.70
N GLY A 488 -29.63 -19.48 -2.12
CA GLY A 488 -29.01 -18.26 -2.66
C GLY A 488 -27.53 -18.10 -2.33
N GLY A 489 -27.04 -18.75 -1.28
CA GLY A 489 -25.65 -18.64 -0.85
C GLY A 489 -25.23 -17.23 -0.44
N PHE A 490 -23.94 -16.94 -0.61
CA PHE A 490 -23.31 -15.64 -0.34
C PHE A 490 -22.62 -15.16 -1.62
N VAL A 491 -22.76 -13.88 -1.98
CA VAL A 491 -22.17 -13.32 -3.20
C VAL A 491 -21.25 -12.15 -2.90
N THR A 492 -20.09 -12.13 -3.55
CA THR A 492 -19.16 -11.00 -3.59
C THR A 492 -18.18 -11.19 -4.74
N HIS A 493 -17.60 -10.11 -5.28
CA HIS A 493 -16.52 -10.18 -6.28
C HIS A 493 -16.88 -11.11 -7.48
N SER A 494 -18.16 -11.16 -7.87
CA SER A 494 -18.68 -12.04 -8.93
C SER A 494 -18.58 -13.55 -8.68
N LEU A 495 -18.35 -13.91 -7.42
CA LEU A 495 -18.38 -15.27 -6.91
C LEU A 495 -19.64 -15.51 -6.08
N HIS A 496 -20.47 -16.45 -6.54
CA HIS A 496 -21.58 -16.99 -5.76
C HIS A 496 -21.14 -18.25 -5.00
N MET A 497 -20.88 -18.09 -3.70
CA MET A 497 -20.50 -19.18 -2.82
C MET A 497 -21.73 -19.98 -2.37
N GLY A 498 -21.75 -21.27 -2.66
CA GLY A 498 -22.77 -22.20 -2.19
C GLY A 498 -24.12 -22.12 -2.89
N HIS A 499 -24.37 -21.18 -3.83
CA HIS A 499 -25.68 -21.11 -4.49
C HIS A 499 -25.99 -22.43 -5.20
N ARG A 500 -27.26 -22.87 -5.15
CA ARG A 500 -27.67 -24.15 -5.75
C ARG A 500 -29.15 -24.18 -6.10
N MET A 501 -29.51 -24.98 -7.11
CA MET A 501 -30.91 -25.25 -7.48
C MET A 501 -31.16 -26.73 -7.73
N VAL A 502 -32.32 -27.21 -7.28
CA VAL A 502 -32.78 -28.58 -7.50
C VAL A 502 -34.24 -28.60 -7.93
N PHE A 503 -34.54 -29.28 -9.03
CA PHE A 503 -35.89 -29.56 -9.47
C PHE A 503 -36.43 -30.79 -8.73
N MET A 504 -37.59 -30.64 -8.09
CA MET A 504 -38.21 -31.69 -7.29
C MET A 504 -39.27 -32.44 -8.09
N ASP A 505 -39.23 -33.76 -7.99
CA ASP A 505 -40.28 -34.63 -8.51
C ASP A 505 -41.60 -34.31 -7.83
N ASN A 506 -42.64 -34.17 -8.63
CA ASN A 506 -43.97 -33.84 -8.13
C ASN A 506 -45.05 -34.70 -8.80
N SER A 507 -46.17 -34.87 -8.09
CA SER A 507 -47.31 -35.68 -8.53
C SER A 507 -48.63 -35.11 -7.98
N GLY A 508 -49.73 -35.44 -8.65
CA GLY A 508 -51.08 -35.05 -8.22
C GLY A 508 -51.58 -33.71 -8.77
N PHE A 509 -50.84 -33.06 -9.68
CA PHE A 509 -51.29 -31.84 -10.33
C PHE A 509 -52.48 -32.10 -11.27
N LYS A 510 -53.57 -31.35 -11.09
CA LYS A 510 -54.79 -31.47 -11.89
C LYS A 510 -54.84 -30.35 -12.92
N ARG A 511 -54.58 -30.66 -14.20
CA ARG A 511 -54.60 -29.67 -15.28
C ARG A 511 -55.93 -28.90 -15.31
N GLY A 512 -55.86 -27.59 -15.40
CA GLY A 512 -57.01 -26.68 -15.41
C GLY A 512 -57.78 -26.55 -14.09
N GLY A 513 -57.42 -27.28 -13.04
CA GLY A 513 -57.96 -27.06 -11.70
C GLY A 513 -57.40 -25.78 -11.08
N ILE A 514 -58.24 -25.03 -10.35
CA ILE A 514 -57.80 -23.81 -9.65
C ILE A 514 -57.10 -24.21 -8.34
N HIS A 515 -57.79 -24.87 -7.42
CA HIS A 515 -57.17 -25.32 -6.17
C HIS A 515 -56.36 -26.59 -6.38
N GLN A 516 -55.06 -26.54 -6.07
CA GLN A 516 -54.11 -27.63 -6.22
C GLN A 516 -53.57 -28.06 -4.87
N ASN A 517 -53.40 -29.37 -4.69
CA ASN A 517 -52.63 -29.96 -3.61
C ASN A 517 -51.76 -31.06 -4.21
N ILE A 518 -50.47 -30.77 -4.37
CA ILE A 518 -49.54 -31.68 -5.03
C ILE A 518 -48.54 -32.22 -4.00
N ARG A 519 -48.07 -33.44 -4.26
CA ARG A 519 -46.97 -34.04 -3.49
C ARG A 519 -45.66 -33.82 -4.23
N PHE A 520 -44.60 -33.54 -3.49
CA PHE A 520 -43.25 -33.45 -4.05
C PHE A 520 -42.23 -34.15 -3.15
N ARG A 521 -41.13 -34.64 -3.74
CA ARG A 521 -40.06 -35.36 -3.02
C ARG A 521 -38.86 -34.45 -2.81
N ALA A 522 -38.41 -34.36 -1.55
CA ALA A 522 -37.15 -33.70 -1.21
C ALA A 522 -35.96 -34.43 -1.85
N PRO A 523 -34.93 -33.71 -2.31
CA PRO A 523 -33.81 -34.34 -2.99
C PRO A 523 -32.90 -35.15 -2.05
N PRO A 524 -31.99 -35.97 -2.61
CA PRO A 524 -30.99 -36.69 -1.85
C PRO A 524 -30.08 -35.76 -1.04
N LYS A 525 -29.47 -36.30 0.02
CA LYS A 525 -28.62 -35.55 0.97
C LYS A 525 -27.52 -34.71 0.30
N ASN A 526 -26.80 -35.26 -0.68
CA ASN A 526 -25.72 -34.53 -1.35
C ASN A 526 -26.23 -33.47 -2.34
N SER A 527 -27.47 -33.63 -2.82
CA SER A 527 -28.09 -32.71 -3.77
C SER A 527 -28.62 -31.44 -3.09
N ALA A 528 -28.82 -31.44 -1.77
CA ALA A 528 -29.20 -30.27 -1.00
C ALA A 528 -28.56 -30.33 0.39
N HIS A 529 -27.62 -29.44 0.66
CA HIS A 529 -26.93 -29.35 1.94
C HIS A 529 -27.84 -28.77 3.05
N PRO A 530 -27.53 -29.01 4.34
CA PRO A 530 -28.24 -28.39 5.44
C PRO A 530 -28.21 -26.86 5.37
N GLY A 531 -29.27 -26.23 5.89
CA GLY A 531 -29.39 -24.77 5.92
C GLY A 531 -30.71 -24.23 5.33
N PRO A 532 -30.77 -22.92 5.04
CA PRO A 532 -31.98 -22.23 4.62
C PRO A 532 -32.19 -22.32 3.10
N TRP A 533 -33.37 -22.78 2.67
CA TRP A 533 -33.76 -22.91 1.27
C TRP A 533 -35.07 -22.18 0.95
N VAL A 534 -35.23 -21.77 -0.31
CA VAL A 534 -36.45 -21.21 -0.86
C VAL A 534 -37.14 -22.26 -1.74
N ILE A 535 -38.44 -22.46 -1.57
CA ILE A 535 -39.25 -23.22 -2.53
C ILE A 535 -40.00 -22.26 -3.44
N TYR A 536 -39.82 -22.44 -4.75
CA TYR A 536 -40.65 -21.84 -5.78
C TYR A 536 -41.60 -22.89 -6.35
N VAL A 537 -42.87 -22.49 -6.53
CA VAL A 537 -43.83 -23.24 -7.35
C VAL A 537 -44.02 -22.46 -8.64
N LEU A 538 -43.74 -23.11 -9.77
CA LEU A 538 -43.86 -22.54 -11.10
C LEU A 538 -45.05 -23.15 -11.83
N LEU A 539 -45.89 -22.31 -12.41
CA LEU A 539 -46.96 -22.72 -13.33
C LEU A 539 -46.61 -22.28 -14.74
N ASP A 540 -46.50 -23.23 -15.65
CA ASP A 540 -46.05 -22.97 -17.03
C ASP A 540 -44.81 -22.05 -17.06
N TYR A 541 -43.84 -22.35 -16.19
CA TYR A 541 -42.58 -21.63 -15.97
C TYR A 541 -42.68 -20.26 -15.27
N VAL A 542 -43.85 -19.85 -14.77
CA VAL A 542 -44.06 -18.60 -14.03
C VAL A 542 -44.05 -18.83 -12.51
N PRO A 543 -43.11 -18.23 -11.74
CA PRO A 543 -42.95 -18.50 -10.31
C PRO A 543 -43.85 -17.66 -9.39
N ARG A 544 -44.27 -18.26 -8.27
CA ARG A 544 -44.71 -17.53 -7.05
C ARG A 544 -43.95 -18.06 -5.83
N ARG A 545 -43.76 -17.14 -4.88
CA ARG A 545 -43.22 -17.36 -3.52
C ARG A 545 -44.06 -18.30 -2.64
N MET A 546 -43.36 -19.08 -1.83
CA MET A 546 -43.76 -19.64 -0.54
C MET A 546 -43.44 -18.71 0.65
N ALA A 547 -44.36 -18.49 1.60
CA ALA A 547 -44.11 -17.67 2.79
C ALA A 547 -43.18 -18.38 3.82
N GLY A 548 -41.87 -18.39 3.57
CA GLY A 548 -40.85 -18.77 4.54
C GLY A 548 -39.69 -19.54 3.92
N TYR A 549 -38.53 -19.45 4.58
CA TYR A 549 -37.42 -20.36 4.32
C TYR A 549 -37.71 -21.71 4.93
N ILE A 550 -37.19 -22.74 4.28
CA ILE A 550 -37.24 -24.10 4.77
C ILE A 550 -35.87 -24.46 5.30
N HIS A 551 -35.87 -25.03 6.50
CA HIS A 551 -34.66 -25.53 7.13
C HIS A 551 -34.45 -27.00 6.73
N GLN A 552 -33.34 -27.31 6.07
CA GLN A 552 -32.95 -28.70 5.83
C GLN A 552 -32.08 -29.20 6.99
N GLN A 553 -32.54 -30.25 7.68
CA GLN A 553 -31.88 -30.77 8.87
C GLN A 553 -30.76 -31.79 8.55
N PRO A 554 -29.66 -31.80 9.33
CA PRO A 554 -28.71 -32.91 9.32
C PRO A 554 -29.38 -34.21 9.82
N GLN A 555 -29.16 -35.34 9.15
CA GLN A 555 -29.52 -36.64 9.72
C GLN A 555 -28.55 -36.98 10.87
N GLY A 556 -29.06 -37.07 12.10
CA GLY A 556 -28.34 -37.68 13.24
C GLY A 556 -28.05 -36.82 14.48
N TYR A 557 -28.54 -35.57 14.58
CA TYR A 557 -28.37 -34.74 15.79
C TYR A 557 -29.71 -34.28 16.38
N PRO A 558 -29.89 -34.28 17.72
CA PRO A 558 -31.10 -33.75 18.36
C PRO A 558 -31.18 -32.21 18.26
N PRO A 559 -32.38 -31.61 18.38
CA PRO A 559 -32.57 -30.16 18.28
C PRO A 559 -31.83 -29.40 19.41
N PRO A 560 -31.27 -28.20 19.16
CA PRO A 560 -30.69 -27.38 20.22
C PRO A 560 -31.79 -26.79 21.12
N ASN A 561 -31.63 -26.96 22.43
CA ASN A 561 -32.49 -26.40 23.48
C ASN A 561 -32.45 -24.86 23.50
N GLN A 562 -33.60 -24.24 23.73
CA GLN A 562 -33.75 -22.82 24.08
C GLN A 562 -32.97 -22.51 25.36
N TYR A 563 -32.04 -21.55 25.30
CA TYR A 563 -31.46 -20.93 26.49
C TYR A 563 -31.95 -19.50 26.62
N GLY A 564 -32.46 -19.21 27.82
CA GLY A 564 -33.17 -17.99 28.18
C GLY A 564 -32.30 -16.78 28.46
N GLU A 565 -33.01 -15.66 28.54
CA GLU A 565 -32.56 -14.30 28.79
C GLU A 565 -31.84 -14.13 30.13
N ALA A 566 -30.85 -13.22 30.16
CA ALA A 566 -30.47 -12.50 31.37
C ALA A 566 -30.11 -11.05 30.99
N GLN A 567 -30.95 -10.13 31.47
CA GLN A 567 -30.86 -8.68 31.34
C GLN A 567 -29.73 -8.09 32.20
N GLY A 568 -29.13 -7.00 31.75
CA GLY A 568 -28.22 -6.15 32.54
C GLY A 568 -28.21 -4.71 32.01
N TYR A 569 -29.01 -3.87 32.64
CA TYR A 569 -29.20 -2.43 32.39
C TYR A 569 -27.93 -1.60 32.65
N TYR A 570 -27.66 -0.61 31.79
CA TYR A 570 -27.18 0.71 32.22
C TYR A 570 -27.77 1.81 31.31
N GLN A 571 -28.64 2.63 31.90
CA GLN A 571 -29.13 3.92 31.39
C GLN A 571 -28.17 5.05 31.77
N LEU A 572 -28.14 6.12 30.95
CA LEU A 572 -28.00 7.55 31.30
C LEU A 572 -27.95 8.32 29.97
N HIS A 573 -29.02 8.95 29.50
CA HIS A 573 -29.68 10.22 29.87
C HIS A 573 -29.47 11.27 28.78
N ASP A 574 -30.59 11.84 28.35
CA ASP A 574 -30.79 12.84 27.32
C ASP A 574 -30.03 14.16 27.53
N GLN A 575 -29.72 14.85 26.43
CA GLN A 575 -30.12 16.25 26.26
C GLN A 575 -30.09 16.70 24.78
N GLN A 576 -31.20 17.28 24.36
CA GLN A 576 -31.51 17.82 23.03
C GLN A 576 -31.22 19.36 22.96
N PRO A 577 -31.36 20.05 21.80
CA PRO A 577 -30.40 20.98 21.19
C PRO A 577 -30.85 22.47 21.38
N PRO A 578 -30.45 23.56 20.65
CA PRO A 578 -30.22 23.71 19.19
C PRO A 578 -29.12 24.73 18.75
N GLN A 579 -28.80 24.81 17.45
CA GLN A 579 -28.93 26.04 16.64
C GLN A 579 -28.25 25.98 15.25
N ASN A 580 -28.96 26.54 14.27
CA ASN A 580 -28.58 26.86 12.89
C ASN A 580 -27.20 27.49 12.74
N TYR A 581 -26.43 27.06 11.73
CA TYR A 581 -25.53 27.96 10.98
C TYR A 581 -25.43 27.54 9.51
N GLN A 582 -25.71 28.49 8.61
CA GLN A 582 -25.48 28.40 7.17
C GLN A 582 -24.06 28.90 6.81
N GLY A 583 -23.43 28.19 5.86
CA GLY A 583 -22.29 28.63 5.02
C GLY A 583 -20.88 28.44 5.62
N PRO A 584 -19.78 28.31 4.83
CA PRO A 584 -19.65 28.63 3.40
C PRO A 584 -18.95 27.55 2.52
N SER A 585 -19.14 27.72 1.21
CA SER A 585 -18.43 27.07 0.10
C SER A 585 -16.90 27.24 0.16
N TYR A 586 -16.14 26.17 -0.12
CA TYR A 586 -14.69 26.21 -0.35
C TYR A 586 -14.30 25.60 -1.71
N PRO A 587 -13.35 26.20 -2.45
CA PRO A 587 -12.88 25.71 -3.75
C PRO A 587 -11.84 24.58 -3.62
N PRO A 588 -11.63 23.74 -4.66
CA PRO A 588 -10.77 22.56 -4.58
C PRO A 588 -9.28 22.94 -4.54
N HIS A 589 -8.53 22.33 -3.63
CA HIS A 589 -7.07 22.42 -3.58
C HIS A 589 -6.43 21.33 -4.45
N ASN A 590 -5.95 21.70 -5.64
CA ASN A 590 -5.02 20.91 -6.46
C ASN A 590 -3.60 21.07 -5.89
N ILE A 591 -3.03 20.02 -5.30
CA ILE A 591 -1.63 20.04 -4.83
C ILE A 591 -0.95 18.73 -5.24
N GLY A 592 -0.52 18.67 -6.50
CA GLY A 592 0.36 17.64 -7.04
C GLY A 592 0.78 18.02 -8.47
N PRO A 593 2.03 17.77 -8.91
CA PRO A 593 2.39 17.97 -10.31
C PRO A 593 1.52 17.08 -11.20
N LEU A 594 1.01 17.64 -12.30
CA LEU A 594 0.31 16.87 -13.33
C LEU A 594 1.30 15.87 -13.97
N PRO A 595 0.84 14.66 -14.36
CA PRO A 595 1.67 13.71 -15.08
C PRO A 595 2.20 14.33 -16.38
N PRO A 596 3.44 14.01 -16.79
CA PRO A 596 4.07 14.61 -17.96
C PRO A 596 3.34 14.24 -19.25
N LYS A 597 3.31 15.17 -20.21
CA LYS A 597 2.68 14.95 -21.52
C LYS A 597 3.63 14.18 -22.44
N PRO A 598 3.15 13.20 -23.23
CA PRO A 598 4.01 12.45 -24.16
C PRO A 598 4.62 13.37 -25.23
N GLY A 599 5.95 13.40 -25.32
CA GLY A 599 6.70 14.06 -26.41
C GLY A 599 7.34 15.42 -26.10
N GLU A 600 7.25 15.92 -24.86
CA GLU A 600 7.91 17.16 -24.42
C GLU A 600 9.40 16.90 -24.08
N THR A 601 10.27 17.86 -24.43
CA THR A 601 11.70 17.85 -24.07
C THR A 601 11.89 18.03 -22.55
N PHE A 602 13.05 17.65 -21.98
CA PHE A 602 13.35 17.89 -20.54
C PHE A 602 13.13 19.36 -20.14
N GLU A 603 13.42 20.30 -21.04
CA GLU A 603 13.28 21.74 -20.80
C GLU A 603 11.80 22.18 -20.80
N GLU A 604 10.93 21.48 -21.52
CA GLU A 604 9.48 21.70 -21.55
C GLU A 604 8.78 21.02 -20.36
N GLN A 605 9.15 19.78 -20.03
CA GLN A 605 8.60 19.00 -18.92
C GLN A 605 8.86 19.64 -17.55
N PHE A 606 10.02 20.28 -17.41
CA PHE A 606 10.42 21.02 -16.20
C PHE A 606 10.48 22.53 -16.43
N ALA A 607 9.74 23.04 -17.43
CA ALA A 607 9.67 24.47 -17.71
C ALA A 607 9.11 25.21 -16.50
N VAL A 608 9.92 26.10 -15.92
CA VAL A 608 9.47 26.99 -14.85
C VAL A 608 8.52 28.01 -15.47
N GLU A 609 7.22 27.96 -15.10
CA GLU A 609 6.21 28.97 -15.48
C GLU A 609 6.61 30.35 -14.94
N LYS A 610 7.43 31.05 -15.75
CA LYS A 610 8.08 32.34 -15.48
C LYS A 610 9.11 32.28 -14.34
N PRO A 611 10.39 32.66 -14.58
CA PRO A 611 11.42 32.63 -13.55
C PRO A 611 11.12 33.63 -12.42
N LYS A 612 10.68 33.11 -11.27
CA LYS A 612 10.40 33.89 -10.05
C LYS A 612 11.47 33.62 -9.01
N TYR A 613 11.99 34.68 -8.38
CA TYR A 613 12.90 34.55 -7.24
C TYR A 613 12.11 34.11 -6.01
N ASN A 614 12.37 32.90 -5.53
CA ASN A 614 11.71 32.35 -4.34
C ASN A 614 12.51 32.69 -3.08
N ASP A 615 11.81 32.98 -1.98
CA ASP A 615 12.38 33.19 -0.64
C ASP A 615 13.53 34.22 -0.59
N LEU A 616 13.45 35.28 -1.39
CA LEU A 616 14.53 36.28 -1.57
C LEU A 616 14.99 36.92 -0.23
N TRP A 617 14.08 37.10 0.72
CA TRP A 617 14.38 37.65 2.03
C TRP A 617 15.45 36.82 2.77
N ALA A 618 15.47 35.50 2.59
CA ALA A 618 16.43 34.61 3.23
C ALA A 618 17.82 34.75 2.60
N ALA A 619 17.89 34.95 1.29
CA ALA A 619 19.15 35.27 0.60
C ALA A 619 19.72 36.63 1.04
N VAL A 620 18.87 37.65 1.19
CA VAL A 620 19.28 38.97 1.68
C VAL A 620 19.79 38.87 3.12
N LEU A 621 19.09 38.12 3.98
CA LEU A 621 19.51 37.91 5.37
C LEU A 621 20.83 37.15 5.47
N TRP A 622 21.03 36.13 4.64
CA TRP A 622 22.30 35.42 4.55
C TRP A 622 23.43 36.35 4.12
N LEU A 623 23.21 37.18 3.08
CA LEU A 623 24.20 38.12 2.60
C LEU A 623 24.57 39.15 3.67
N ALA A 624 23.59 39.69 4.39
CA ALA A 624 23.82 40.59 5.51
C ALA A 624 24.66 39.93 6.62
N THR A 625 24.36 38.67 6.95
CA THR A 625 25.11 37.88 7.94
C THR A 625 26.54 37.61 7.49
N PHE A 626 26.73 37.25 6.22
CA PHE A 626 28.03 37.03 5.61
C PHE A 626 28.88 38.29 5.59
N LEU A 627 28.31 39.44 5.20
CA LEU A 627 28.98 40.74 5.25
C LEU A 627 29.33 41.15 6.70
N GLY A 628 28.46 40.85 7.66
CA GLY A 628 28.76 41.02 9.08
C GLY A 628 29.97 40.18 9.51
N PHE A 629 30.06 38.93 9.08
CA PHE A 629 31.23 38.08 9.34
C PHE A 629 32.50 38.66 8.69
N VAL A 630 32.42 39.16 7.45
CA VAL A 630 33.56 39.83 6.79
C VAL A 630 34.03 41.02 7.62
N ALA A 631 33.13 41.86 8.11
CA ALA A 631 33.48 43.01 8.95
C ALA A 631 34.17 42.58 10.25
N VAL A 632 33.64 41.57 10.95
CA VAL A 632 34.26 41.00 12.16
C VAL A 632 35.64 40.44 11.86
N SER A 633 35.79 39.71 10.76
CA SER A 633 37.06 39.13 10.33
C SER A 633 38.12 40.19 10.03
N VAL A 634 37.78 41.24 9.29
CA VAL A 634 38.70 42.35 9.00
C VAL A 634 39.18 43.02 10.28
N LEU A 635 38.29 43.26 11.24
CA LEU A 635 38.64 43.84 12.54
C LEU A 635 39.55 42.90 13.37
N ALA A 636 39.22 41.60 13.40
CA ALA A 636 39.99 40.57 14.10
C ALA A 636 41.40 40.42 13.53
N LEU A 637 41.52 40.33 12.20
CA LEU A 637 42.79 40.15 11.49
C LEU A 637 43.66 41.40 11.52
N ARG A 638 43.06 42.61 11.44
CA ARG A 638 43.80 43.86 11.65
C ARG A 638 44.40 43.92 13.06
N GLY A 639 43.62 43.49 14.05
CA GLY A 639 44.08 43.29 15.42
C GLY A 639 45.25 42.31 15.53
N TYR A 640 45.08 41.12 14.96
CA TYR A 640 46.09 40.07 14.93
C TYR A 640 47.41 40.52 14.25
N SER A 641 47.33 41.25 13.13
CA SER A 641 48.51 41.76 12.41
C SER A 641 49.32 42.79 13.20
N ARG A 642 48.66 43.62 14.03
CA ARG A 642 49.31 44.62 14.87
C ARG A 642 49.94 44.02 16.12
N SER A 643 49.37 42.92 16.62
CA SER A 643 49.81 42.21 17.83
C SER A 643 50.75 41.03 17.53
N GLY A 644 51.03 40.74 16.26
CA GLY A 644 51.83 39.59 15.80
C GLY A 644 53.28 39.52 16.32
N ARG A 645 53.81 40.59 16.95
CA ARG A 645 55.12 40.57 17.63
C ARG A 645 55.10 39.90 19.02
N THR A 646 53.96 39.83 19.70
CA THR A 646 53.82 39.19 21.02
C THR A 646 53.24 37.77 20.96
N SER A 647 52.65 37.38 19.82
CA SER A 647 51.98 36.08 19.63
C SER A 647 52.84 35.00 18.96
N GLY A 648 54.14 35.23 18.74
CA GLY A 648 55.13 34.24 18.24
C GLY A 648 54.92 33.80 16.79
N GLY A 649 55.98 33.83 15.97
CA GLY A 649 55.93 33.52 14.54
C GLY A 649 56.08 32.04 14.16
N GLY A 650 56.08 31.10 15.12
CA GLY A 650 56.46 29.71 14.86
C GLY A 650 55.77 28.67 15.74
N ILE A 651 56.09 27.40 15.47
CA ILE A 651 55.51 26.20 16.13
C ILE A 651 56.03 26.06 17.58
N TYR A 652 57.29 26.45 17.85
CA TYR A 652 57.98 26.33 19.13
C TYR A 652 58.37 27.70 19.71
N GLY A 653 58.44 27.83 21.03
CA GLY A 653 59.01 29.01 21.72
C GLY A 653 58.04 30.17 22.02
N ASN A 654 56.72 29.94 21.94
CA ASN A 654 55.72 30.98 22.16
C ASN A 654 55.38 31.16 23.66
N LYS A 655 55.45 32.39 24.18
CA LYS A 655 55.27 32.70 25.62
C LYS A 655 53.86 33.22 25.99
N ALA A 656 52.99 33.45 25.01
CA ALA A 656 51.62 33.91 25.26
C ALA A 656 50.74 32.78 25.81
N ASP A 657 50.09 33.00 26.96
CA ASP A 657 49.29 32.03 27.73
C ASP A 657 47.79 32.32 27.73
N PHE A 658 47.37 33.46 27.17
CA PHE A 658 46.03 34.03 27.35
C PHE A 658 45.01 33.65 26.28
N GLY A 659 45.36 32.85 25.27
CA GLY A 659 44.43 32.43 24.21
C GLY A 659 45.05 31.58 23.10
N LEU A 660 44.26 31.24 22.08
CA LEU A 660 44.72 30.53 20.88
C LEU A 660 45.80 31.36 20.17
N THR A 661 46.89 30.71 19.74
CA THR A 661 48.08 31.39 19.18
C THR A 661 48.36 30.96 17.74
N THR A 662 49.42 31.49 17.14
CA THR A 662 49.95 31.07 15.82
C THR A 662 50.20 29.55 15.76
N ASN A 663 50.55 28.90 16.88
CA ASN A 663 50.70 27.45 16.93
C ASN A 663 49.37 26.72 16.59
N THR A 664 48.23 27.25 17.04
CA THR A 664 46.90 26.70 16.73
C THR A 664 46.49 26.97 15.28
N VAL A 665 46.90 28.12 14.70
CA VAL A 665 46.68 28.42 13.28
C VAL A 665 47.44 27.40 12.40
N VAL A 666 48.70 27.11 12.74
CA VAL A 666 49.50 26.08 12.04
C VAL A 666 48.89 24.69 12.20
N LEU A 667 48.41 24.35 13.40
CA LEU A 667 47.69 23.10 13.64
C LEU A 667 46.45 22.98 12.75
N PHE A 668 45.59 24.01 12.71
CA PHE A 668 44.37 23.96 11.88
C PHE A 668 44.69 23.96 10.38
N ALA A 669 45.73 24.65 9.94
CA ALA A 669 46.21 24.57 8.55
C ALA A 669 46.67 23.14 8.21
N PHE A 670 47.41 22.48 9.10
CA PHE A 670 47.82 21.09 8.94
C PHE A 670 46.61 20.14 8.91
N VAL A 671 45.67 20.29 9.85
CA VAL A 671 44.42 19.51 9.90
C VAL A 671 43.62 19.67 8.61
N LEU A 672 43.49 20.89 8.09
CA LEU A 672 42.78 21.17 6.85
C LEU A 672 43.47 20.56 5.62
N ALA A 673 44.80 20.58 5.56
CA ALA A 673 45.56 19.95 4.49
C ALA A 673 45.39 18.41 4.50
N VAL A 674 45.43 17.79 5.68
CA VAL A 674 45.16 16.36 5.84
C VAL A 674 43.70 16.04 5.49
N ALA A 675 42.75 16.80 6.02
CA ALA A 675 41.32 16.61 5.76
C ALA A 675 41.03 16.65 4.26
N TRP A 676 41.56 17.65 3.55
CA TRP A 676 41.39 17.79 2.10
C TRP A 676 42.02 16.62 1.34
N SER A 677 43.27 16.26 1.67
CA SER A 677 44.00 15.19 0.98
C SER A 677 43.36 13.83 1.17
N VAL A 678 43.00 13.49 2.42
CA VAL A 678 42.36 12.21 2.76
C VAL A 678 40.95 12.14 2.19
N SER A 679 40.19 13.26 2.20
CA SER A 679 38.86 13.31 1.59
C SER A 679 38.90 13.11 0.08
N LEU A 680 39.89 13.70 -0.59
CA LEU A 680 40.11 13.48 -2.03
C LEU A 680 40.50 12.04 -2.32
N LEU A 681 41.45 11.47 -1.57
CA LEU A 681 41.84 10.06 -1.70
C LEU A 681 40.66 9.12 -1.44
N TYR A 682 39.84 9.41 -0.44
CA TYR A 682 38.65 8.64 -0.11
C TYR A 682 37.61 8.71 -1.24
N LEU A 683 37.36 9.90 -1.81
CA LEU A 683 36.49 10.06 -2.97
C LEU A 683 37.00 9.27 -4.19
N LEU A 684 38.32 9.31 -4.43
CA LEU A 684 38.95 8.52 -5.50
C LEU A 684 38.80 7.01 -5.24
N ALA A 685 38.97 6.55 -4.00
CA ALA A 685 38.81 5.16 -3.61
C ALA A 685 37.35 4.68 -3.77
N VAL A 686 36.36 5.52 -3.41
CA VAL A 686 34.93 5.24 -3.63
C VAL A 686 34.64 5.09 -5.12
N ARG A 687 35.29 5.90 -5.97
CA ARG A 687 35.14 5.85 -7.43
C ARG A 687 35.75 4.59 -8.06
N THR A 688 36.88 4.11 -7.55
CA THR A 688 37.60 2.96 -8.13
C THR A 688 37.11 1.62 -7.57
N PHE A 689 36.74 1.56 -6.29
CA PHE A 689 36.47 0.30 -5.57
C PHE A 689 35.06 0.29 -4.96
N THR A 690 34.03 0.59 -5.76
CA THR A 690 32.66 0.85 -5.32
C THR A 690 32.04 -0.24 -4.45
N LYS A 691 32.33 -1.51 -4.74
CA LYS A 691 31.79 -2.65 -3.97
C LYS A 691 32.59 -2.86 -2.69
N GLN A 692 33.92 -2.79 -2.79
CA GLN A 692 34.83 -3.07 -1.69
C GLN A 692 34.83 -1.96 -0.64
N ILE A 693 34.61 -0.70 -1.06
CA ILE A 693 34.69 0.46 -0.17
C ILE A 693 33.62 0.44 0.92
N ILE A 694 32.42 -0.09 0.64
CA ILE A 694 31.34 -0.20 1.65
C ILE A 694 31.78 -1.12 2.80
N TYR A 695 32.40 -2.26 2.48
CA TYR A 695 32.95 -3.18 3.49
C TYR A 695 34.22 -2.62 4.15
N ALA A 696 35.11 -2.04 3.36
CA ALA A 696 36.40 -1.52 3.84
C ALA A 696 36.20 -0.34 4.80
N THR A 697 35.29 0.59 4.53
CA THR A 697 35.02 1.75 5.39
C THR A 697 34.46 1.33 6.75
N ALA A 698 33.60 0.30 6.80
CA ALA A 698 33.06 -0.21 8.05
C ALA A 698 34.16 -0.86 8.89
N ILE A 699 34.99 -1.73 8.30
CA ILE A 699 36.11 -2.39 8.97
C ILE A 699 37.14 -1.35 9.44
N LEU A 700 37.47 -0.38 8.58
CA LEU A 700 38.44 0.67 8.87
C LEU A 700 38.02 1.52 10.09
N ASN A 701 36.73 1.89 10.18
CA ASN A 701 36.22 2.64 11.33
C ASN A 701 36.30 1.86 12.64
N VAL A 702 36.03 0.54 12.61
CA VAL A 702 36.16 -0.30 13.81
C VAL A 702 37.62 -0.44 14.23
N VAL A 703 38.52 -0.72 13.29
CA VAL A 703 39.95 -0.91 13.57
C VAL A 703 40.58 0.38 14.11
N ILE A 704 40.34 1.52 13.46
CA ILE A 704 40.88 2.81 13.91
C ILE A 704 40.21 3.27 15.20
N GLY A 705 38.92 3.01 15.40
CA GLY A 705 38.23 3.30 16.64
C GLY A 705 38.84 2.55 17.83
N ILE A 706 39.04 1.23 17.70
CA ILE A 706 39.68 0.39 18.73
C ILE A 706 41.14 0.80 18.95
N GLY A 707 41.91 1.02 17.87
CA GLY A 707 43.31 1.42 17.97
C GLY A 707 43.49 2.77 18.66
N SER A 708 42.65 3.76 18.31
CA SER A 708 42.66 5.09 18.93
C SER A 708 42.22 5.01 20.40
N ALA A 709 41.19 4.21 20.71
CA ALA A 709 40.75 3.98 22.08
C ALA A 709 41.87 3.36 22.94
N ALA A 710 42.52 2.31 22.44
CA ALA A 710 43.64 1.66 23.13
C ALA A 710 44.80 2.63 23.38
N TYR A 711 45.15 3.46 22.39
CA TYR A 711 46.19 4.48 22.54
C TYR A 711 45.83 5.55 23.58
N TYR A 712 44.61 6.09 23.55
CA TYR A 712 44.17 7.08 24.53
C TYR A 712 44.10 6.52 25.96
N LEU A 713 43.62 5.27 26.13
CA LEU A 713 43.58 4.60 27.42
C LEU A 713 44.99 4.32 27.96
N TYR A 714 45.91 3.86 27.12
CA TYR A 714 47.32 3.65 27.50
C TYR A 714 47.99 4.95 27.97
N ARG A 715 47.66 6.08 27.35
CA ARG A 715 48.21 7.40 27.70
C ARG A 715 47.47 8.08 28.87
N GLY A 716 46.49 7.41 29.49
CA GLY A 716 45.75 7.92 30.65
C GLY A 716 44.66 8.95 30.30
N TYR A 717 44.29 9.10 29.03
CA TYR A 717 43.20 9.99 28.60
C TYR A 717 41.88 9.22 28.49
N TYR A 718 41.34 8.84 29.65
CA TYR A 718 40.22 7.91 29.80
C TYR A 718 38.94 8.36 29.08
N SER A 719 38.63 9.66 29.08
CA SER A 719 37.40 10.20 28.49
C SER A 719 37.35 9.98 26.97
N ALA A 720 38.40 10.35 26.23
CA ALA A 720 38.45 10.09 24.79
C ALA A 720 38.54 8.59 24.49
N GLY A 721 39.30 7.83 25.28
CA GLY A 721 39.40 6.38 25.13
C GLY A 721 38.05 5.66 25.18
N ILE A 722 37.21 5.98 26.18
CA ILE A 722 35.87 5.41 26.35
C ILE A 722 34.95 5.82 25.20
N VAL A 723 34.97 7.09 24.78
CA VAL A 723 34.12 7.58 23.68
C VAL A 723 34.43 6.87 22.37
N PHE A 724 35.72 6.73 22.01
CA PHE A 724 36.13 6.01 20.80
C PHE A 724 35.78 4.52 20.86
N LEU A 725 35.86 3.89 22.04
CA LEU A 725 35.45 2.50 22.22
C LEU A 725 33.94 2.31 22.00
N ILE A 726 33.10 3.19 22.54
CA ILE A 726 31.65 3.16 22.34
C ILE A 726 31.31 3.28 20.86
N PHE A 727 31.91 4.24 20.15
CA PHE A 727 31.68 4.39 18.71
C PHE A 727 32.15 3.18 17.90
N ALA A 728 33.30 2.59 18.24
CA ALA A 728 33.79 1.40 17.57
C ALA A 728 32.83 0.20 17.73
N LEU A 729 32.30 -0.02 18.95
CA LEU A 729 31.31 -1.06 19.22
C LEU A 729 29.99 -0.79 18.51
N PHE A 730 29.52 0.45 18.51
CA PHE A 730 28.33 0.86 17.77
C PHE A 730 28.47 0.58 16.26
N TYR A 731 29.59 0.95 15.66
CA TYR A 731 29.83 0.70 14.23
C TYR A 731 29.98 -0.79 13.90
N ALA A 732 30.57 -1.59 14.79
CA ALA A 732 30.60 -3.04 14.64
C ALA A 732 29.17 -3.64 14.66
N PHE A 733 28.31 -3.16 15.56
CA PHE A 733 26.90 -3.57 15.63
C PHE A 733 26.09 -3.14 14.39
N CYS A 734 26.26 -1.89 13.94
CA CYS A 734 25.63 -1.41 12.70
C CYS A 734 26.04 -2.24 11.50
N PHE A 735 27.35 -2.51 11.35
CA PHE A 735 27.86 -3.32 10.23
C PHE A 735 27.27 -4.74 10.23
N TRP A 736 27.14 -5.37 11.40
CA TRP A 736 26.52 -6.69 11.52
C TRP A 736 25.04 -6.69 11.10
N THR A 737 24.30 -5.67 11.52
CA THR A 737 22.86 -5.52 11.23
C THR A 737 22.61 -5.18 9.75
N TRP A 738 23.49 -4.41 9.13
CA TRP A 738 23.32 -3.87 7.78
C TRP A 738 23.67 -4.83 6.65
N ARG A 739 24.20 -6.02 6.95
CA ARG A 739 24.70 -7.00 5.96
C ARG A 739 23.72 -7.32 4.82
N SER A 740 22.42 -7.38 5.10
CA SER A 740 21.38 -7.74 4.13
C SER A 740 21.07 -6.61 3.13
N ARG A 741 21.35 -5.35 3.50
CA ARG A 741 21.03 -4.15 2.71
C ARG A 741 22.18 -3.67 1.82
N ILE A 742 23.38 -4.23 2.02
CA ILE A 742 24.58 -3.87 1.26
C ILE A 742 24.41 -4.10 -0.26
N PRO A 743 23.82 -5.21 -0.74
CA PRO A 743 23.67 -5.43 -2.18
C PRO A 743 22.94 -4.29 -2.90
N PHE A 744 21.81 -3.82 -2.33
CA PHE A 744 21.03 -2.72 -2.91
C PHE A 744 21.81 -1.40 -2.88
N THR A 745 22.48 -1.13 -1.76
CA THR A 745 23.34 0.05 -1.58
C THR A 745 24.48 0.09 -2.62
N VAL A 746 25.12 -1.05 -2.89
CA VAL A 746 26.18 -1.18 -3.91
C VAL A 746 25.64 -0.81 -5.30
N LEU A 747 24.44 -1.30 -5.65
CA LEU A 747 23.84 -1.06 -6.95
C LEU A 747 23.54 0.43 -7.18
N ILE A 748 22.89 1.09 -6.22
CA ILE A 748 22.59 2.52 -6.33
C ILE A 748 23.89 3.34 -6.40
N LEU A 749 24.89 2.99 -5.58
CA LEU A 749 26.18 3.70 -5.58
C LEU A 749 26.95 3.52 -6.91
N GLN A 750 26.92 2.31 -7.49
CA GLN A 750 27.49 2.05 -8.82
C GLN A 750 26.82 2.93 -9.88
N THR A 751 25.48 2.97 -9.87
CA THR A 751 24.69 3.79 -10.79
C THR A 751 25.06 5.26 -10.69
N VAL A 752 25.11 5.80 -9.47
CA VAL A 752 25.51 7.19 -9.21
C VAL A 752 26.90 7.47 -9.80
N ILE A 753 27.86 6.56 -9.60
CA ILE A 753 29.23 6.74 -10.10
C ILE A 753 29.33 6.60 -11.62
N ASP A 754 28.56 5.72 -12.23
CA ASP A 754 28.58 5.54 -13.68
C ASP A 754 27.96 6.75 -14.40
N VAL A 755 26.91 7.34 -13.83
CA VAL A 755 26.39 8.65 -14.27
C VAL A 755 27.41 9.76 -14.04
N ALA A 756 28.07 9.80 -12.89
CA ALA A 756 29.11 10.79 -12.60
C ALA A 756 30.32 10.71 -13.54
N LYS A 757 30.70 9.50 -13.98
CA LYS A 757 31.75 9.30 -15.00
C LYS A 757 31.31 9.82 -16.37
N THR A 758 30.05 9.60 -16.72
CA THR A 758 29.45 10.10 -17.96
C THR A 758 29.43 11.64 -17.98
N TYR A 759 29.09 12.26 -16.84
CA TYR A 759 29.14 13.71 -16.63
C TYR A 759 30.32 14.10 -15.74
N GLY A 760 31.55 13.98 -16.25
CA GLY A 760 32.78 14.24 -15.48
C GLY A 760 32.84 15.62 -14.79
N HIS A 761 32.07 16.59 -15.27
CA HIS A 761 31.88 17.91 -14.64
C HIS A 761 31.29 17.86 -13.23
N ILE A 762 30.58 16.78 -12.84
CA ILE A 762 30.09 16.59 -11.46
C ILE A 762 31.26 16.53 -10.46
N PHE A 763 32.37 15.90 -10.83
CA PHE A 763 33.56 15.85 -9.99
C PHE A 763 34.28 17.21 -9.91
N LEU A 764 34.19 18.02 -10.97
CA LEU A 764 34.69 19.40 -10.96
C LEU A 764 33.90 20.26 -9.96
N VAL A 765 32.58 20.09 -9.87
CA VAL A 765 31.75 20.76 -8.84
C VAL A 765 32.19 20.35 -7.44
N SER A 766 32.49 19.06 -7.21
CA SER A 766 33.04 18.58 -5.93
C SER A 766 34.38 19.23 -5.58
N LEU A 767 35.29 19.30 -6.56
CA LEU A 767 36.63 19.85 -6.37
C LEU A 767 36.58 21.36 -6.10
N ILE A 768 35.82 22.11 -6.89
CA ILE A 768 35.65 23.56 -6.72
C ILE A 768 34.97 23.86 -5.38
N GLY A 769 33.89 23.14 -5.07
CA GLY A 769 33.19 23.27 -3.80
C GLY A 769 34.09 22.93 -2.60
N GLY A 770 34.91 21.90 -2.72
CA GLY A 770 35.92 21.52 -1.73
C GLY A 770 36.99 22.59 -1.52
N ILE A 771 37.46 23.25 -2.60
CA ILE A 771 38.40 24.37 -2.50
C ILE A 771 37.75 25.59 -1.83
N ILE A 772 36.50 25.91 -2.18
CA ILE A 772 35.75 27.01 -1.56
C ILE A 772 35.52 26.75 -0.07
N ALA A 773 35.10 25.52 0.28
CA ALA A 773 34.92 25.12 1.67
C ALA A 773 36.23 25.15 2.44
N LEU A 774 37.33 24.64 1.86
CA LEU A 774 38.67 24.70 2.46
C LEU A 774 39.12 26.14 2.72
N ALA A 775 38.97 27.02 1.74
CA ALA A 775 39.34 28.43 1.85
C ALA A 775 38.50 29.14 2.92
N PHE A 776 37.19 28.88 2.96
CA PHE A 776 36.28 29.44 3.96
C PHE A 776 36.60 28.91 5.36
N SER A 777 36.79 27.60 5.54
CA SER A 777 37.17 26.98 6.81
C SER A 777 38.52 27.48 7.32
N ALA A 778 39.49 27.70 6.43
CA ALA A 778 40.77 28.32 6.77
C ALA A 778 40.57 29.78 7.23
N TRP A 779 39.81 30.57 6.47
CA TRP A 779 39.52 31.96 6.80
C TRP A 779 38.78 32.09 8.13
N PHE A 780 37.80 31.23 8.37
CA PHE A 780 37.08 31.14 9.64
C PHE A 780 38.02 30.74 10.80
N SER A 781 38.90 29.76 10.60
CA SER A 781 39.84 29.31 11.63
C SER A 781 40.79 30.44 12.07
N VAL A 782 41.32 31.21 11.11
CA VAL A 782 42.19 32.36 11.44
C VAL A 782 41.38 33.49 12.08
N THR A 783 40.15 33.72 11.63
CA THR A 783 39.25 34.72 12.22
C THR A 783 38.92 34.39 13.68
N LEU A 784 38.63 33.12 13.97
CA LEU A 784 38.35 32.64 15.33
C LEU A 784 39.53 32.91 16.27
N VAL A 785 40.76 32.54 15.85
CA VAL A 785 41.97 32.85 16.61
C VAL A 785 42.18 34.35 16.75
N GLY A 786 41.96 35.12 15.68
CA GLY A 786 42.04 36.58 15.71
C GLY A 786 41.10 37.24 16.72
N ILE A 787 39.90 36.70 16.91
CA ILE A 787 38.94 37.21 17.90
C ILE A 787 39.48 37.07 19.32
N TYR A 788 40.02 35.88 19.67
CA TYR A 788 40.65 35.66 20.98
C TYR A 788 41.87 36.56 21.18
N VAL A 789 42.75 36.67 20.17
CA VAL A 789 43.95 37.53 20.27
C VAL A 789 43.58 39.00 20.46
N ARG A 790 42.53 39.49 19.79
CA ARG A 790 42.18 40.92 19.77
C ARG A 790 41.37 41.39 20.98
N TRP A 791 40.46 40.57 21.51
CA TRP A 791 39.46 41.02 22.50
C TRP A 791 39.51 40.30 23.86
N THR A 792 40.34 39.26 24.04
CA THR A 792 40.48 38.60 25.35
C THR A 792 41.15 39.53 26.37
N PRO A 793 40.50 39.78 27.53
CA PRO A 793 41.03 40.65 28.57
C PRO A 793 42.19 39.97 29.31
N ASN A 794 43.41 40.42 29.06
CA ASN A 794 44.59 40.02 29.82
C ASN A 794 45.56 41.20 29.96
N SER A 795 46.22 41.31 31.11
CA SER A 795 47.20 42.37 31.40
C SER A 795 48.39 42.38 30.43
N THR A 796 48.69 41.23 29.80
CA THR A 796 49.77 41.07 28.81
C THR A 796 49.31 41.28 27.36
N ASN A 797 48.01 41.44 27.11
CA ASN A 797 47.47 41.64 25.75
C ASN A 797 47.58 43.10 25.31
N GLN A 798 48.58 43.39 24.48
CA GLN A 798 48.85 44.74 23.96
C GLN A 798 47.69 45.32 23.14
N SER A 799 46.83 44.48 22.55
CA SER A 799 45.65 44.89 21.79
C SER A 799 44.55 45.53 22.65
N CYS A 800 44.59 45.31 23.97
CA CYS A 800 43.60 45.84 24.91
C CYS A 800 43.90 47.26 25.41
N ARG A 801 45.07 47.81 25.06
CA ARG A 801 45.47 49.19 25.44
C ARG A 801 44.63 50.28 24.77
N GLU A 802 43.99 49.99 23.64
CA GLU A 802 43.08 50.90 22.93
C GLU A 802 41.63 50.88 23.48
N GLY A 803 41.37 50.13 24.56
CA GLY A 803 40.03 49.95 25.12
C GLY A 803 39.17 48.94 24.33
N GLY A 804 38.12 48.42 25.00
CA GLY A 804 37.10 47.59 24.35
C GLY A 804 37.30 46.07 24.38
N CYS A 805 38.26 45.54 25.14
CA CYS A 805 38.34 44.11 25.47
C CYS A 805 37.32 43.74 26.56
N SER A 806 36.64 42.61 26.39
CA SER A 806 35.64 42.08 27.33
C SER A 806 35.35 40.64 26.97
N ASP A 807 35.23 39.77 27.98
CA ASP A 807 34.83 38.37 27.76
C ASP A 807 33.46 38.28 27.06
N ALA A 808 32.52 39.17 27.39
CA ALA A 808 31.22 39.25 26.73
C ALA A 808 31.33 39.55 25.24
N LYS A 809 32.29 40.40 24.83
CA LYS A 809 32.54 40.69 23.41
C LYS A 809 33.16 39.50 22.70
N VAL A 810 34.09 38.78 23.33
CA VAL A 810 34.68 37.56 22.77
C VAL A 810 33.58 36.52 22.56
N TYR A 811 32.77 36.23 23.57
CA TYR A 811 31.69 35.25 23.46
C TYR A 811 30.66 35.65 22.40
N GLY A 812 30.25 36.92 22.35
CA GLY A 812 29.29 37.41 21.35
C GLY A 812 29.82 37.32 19.91
N LEU A 813 31.08 37.75 19.68
CA LEU A 813 31.69 37.70 18.35
C LEU A 813 32.00 36.27 17.90
N VAL A 814 32.40 35.39 18.82
CA VAL A 814 32.59 33.95 18.54
C VAL A 814 31.25 33.32 18.20
N ALA A 815 30.19 33.54 18.99
CA ALA A 815 28.87 32.99 18.73
C ALA A 815 28.31 33.42 17.37
N PHE A 816 28.41 34.72 17.05
CA PHE A 816 28.02 35.24 15.74
C PHE A 816 28.85 34.61 14.60
N SER A 817 30.18 34.54 14.76
CA SER A 817 31.08 33.97 13.73
C SER A 817 30.83 32.48 13.51
N VAL A 818 30.57 31.72 14.57
CA VAL A 818 30.23 30.29 14.51
C VAL A 818 28.88 30.09 13.79
N PHE A 819 27.86 30.89 14.12
CA PHE A 819 26.57 30.82 13.42
C PHE A 819 26.72 31.18 11.93
N ALA A 820 27.43 32.27 11.62
CA ALA A 820 27.70 32.67 10.24
C ALA A 820 28.49 31.60 9.48
N ALA A 821 29.42 30.91 10.16
CA ALA A 821 30.17 29.80 9.59
C ALA A 821 29.30 28.58 9.32
N PHE A 822 28.44 28.15 10.26
CA PHE A 822 27.49 27.06 10.03
C PHE A 822 26.56 27.38 8.86
N TRP A 823 25.97 28.57 8.84
CA TRP A 823 25.05 28.94 7.78
C TRP A 823 25.71 29.04 6.41
N THR A 824 26.89 29.66 6.33
CA THR A 824 27.63 29.73 5.06
C THR A 824 28.07 28.34 4.57
N SER A 825 28.46 27.47 5.49
CA SER A 825 28.87 26.09 5.17
C SER A 825 27.71 25.25 4.63
N GLU A 826 26.54 25.37 5.26
CA GLU A 826 25.30 24.75 4.79
C GLU A 826 24.90 25.28 3.41
N VAL A 827 25.00 26.60 3.18
CA VAL A 827 24.72 27.19 1.86
C VAL A 827 25.68 26.65 0.79
N ILE A 828 26.99 26.57 1.06
CA ILE A 828 27.97 25.99 0.11
C ILE A 828 27.59 24.54 -0.23
N LYS A 829 27.33 23.72 0.79
CA LYS A 829 26.93 22.30 0.62
C LYS A 829 25.64 22.17 -0.19
N ASN A 830 24.62 22.97 0.12
CA ASN A 830 23.30 22.83 -0.48
C ASN A 830 23.22 23.45 -1.89
N VAL A 831 24.02 24.49 -2.20
CA VAL A 831 24.22 24.97 -3.58
C VAL A 831 24.84 23.89 -4.45
N MET A 832 25.86 23.18 -3.94
CA MET A 832 26.42 22.02 -4.64
C MET A 832 25.38 20.92 -4.82
N HIS A 833 24.60 20.62 -3.77
CA HIS A 833 23.57 19.59 -3.83
C HIS A 833 22.55 19.88 -4.94
N VAL A 834 21.93 21.06 -4.94
CA VAL A 834 20.94 21.46 -5.95
C VAL A 834 21.55 21.47 -7.36
N THR A 835 22.79 21.92 -7.50
CA THR A 835 23.50 21.91 -8.80
C THR A 835 23.68 20.49 -9.32
N VAL A 836 24.09 19.56 -8.47
CA VAL A 836 24.34 18.16 -8.83
C VAL A 836 23.02 17.41 -9.08
N SER A 837 22.00 17.63 -8.24
CA SER A 837 20.65 17.08 -8.42
C SER A 837 20.03 17.47 -9.77
N GLY A 838 20.27 18.70 -10.24
CA GLY A 838 19.84 19.11 -11.57
C GLY A 838 20.46 18.29 -12.70
N VAL A 839 21.70 17.81 -12.54
CA VAL A 839 22.38 16.98 -13.55
C VAL A 839 21.88 15.54 -13.53
N TYR A 840 21.73 14.94 -12.34
CA TYR A 840 21.17 13.57 -12.20
C TYR A 840 19.71 13.50 -12.63
N GLY A 841 18.92 14.54 -12.34
CA GLY A 841 17.56 14.69 -12.86
C GLY A 841 17.55 14.73 -14.39
N GLY A 842 18.39 15.57 -14.98
CA GLY A 842 18.56 15.63 -16.43
C GLY A 842 18.90 14.26 -17.05
N TRP A 843 19.85 13.53 -16.47
CA TRP A 843 20.19 12.17 -16.94
C TRP A 843 19.02 11.20 -16.85
N TYR A 844 18.29 11.19 -15.72
CA TYR A 844 17.19 10.27 -15.50
C TYR A 844 16.08 10.48 -16.54
N PHE A 845 15.68 11.73 -16.77
CA PHE A 845 14.57 12.08 -17.66
C PHE A 845 14.93 12.16 -19.15
N SER A 846 16.22 12.24 -19.54
CA SER A 846 16.62 12.42 -20.95
C SER A 846 17.05 11.14 -21.68
N ALA A 847 16.97 9.96 -21.07
CA ALA A 847 17.54 8.73 -21.64
C ALA A 847 16.59 7.95 -22.57
N GLY A 848 16.10 8.55 -23.67
CA GLY A 848 15.27 7.83 -24.67
C GLY A 848 15.57 8.27 -26.10
N GLY A 849 16.06 7.38 -26.96
CA GLY A 849 16.72 7.69 -28.25
C GLY A 849 15.91 8.33 -29.39
N SER A 850 15.37 9.53 -29.21
CA SER A 850 14.94 10.42 -30.29
C SER A 850 15.57 11.81 -30.10
N ASN A 851 15.75 12.58 -31.17
CA ASN A 851 16.40 13.92 -31.13
C ASN A 851 15.70 14.92 -30.17
N ALA A 852 14.49 14.62 -29.71
CA ALA A 852 13.73 15.40 -28.71
C ALA A 852 14.20 15.18 -27.25
N ASN A 853 15.02 14.15 -26.96
CA ASN A 853 15.48 13.82 -25.61
C ASN A 853 16.99 14.10 -25.41
N SER A 854 17.54 15.05 -26.15
CA SER A 854 18.96 15.38 -26.00
C SER A 854 19.20 16.03 -24.63
N PRO A 855 20.21 15.57 -23.85
CA PRO A 855 20.57 16.25 -22.60
C PRO A 855 20.94 17.71 -22.91
N PRO A 856 20.60 18.67 -22.03
CA PRO A 856 20.88 20.09 -22.26
C PRO A 856 22.37 20.30 -22.54
N SER A 857 22.72 21.18 -23.49
CA SER A 857 24.10 21.37 -23.99
C SER A 857 25.13 21.69 -22.89
N HIS A 858 24.68 22.31 -21.79
CA HIS A 858 25.48 22.58 -20.60
C HIS A 858 24.69 22.25 -19.31
N PRO A 859 24.55 20.97 -18.94
CA PRO A 859 23.63 20.53 -17.88
C PRO A 859 24.06 21.07 -16.51
N THR A 860 25.36 21.04 -16.22
CA THR A 860 25.93 21.50 -14.95
C THR A 860 25.86 23.02 -14.79
N MET A 861 26.21 23.78 -15.83
CA MET A 861 26.20 25.24 -15.77
C MET A 861 24.78 25.81 -15.74
N GLY A 862 23.86 25.18 -16.47
CA GLY A 862 22.42 25.50 -16.40
C GLY A 862 21.85 25.25 -15.01
N ALA A 863 22.13 24.10 -14.40
CA ALA A 863 21.70 23.78 -13.04
C ALA A 863 22.31 24.74 -12.01
N PHE A 864 23.61 25.05 -12.12
CA PHE A 864 24.30 26.01 -11.24
C PHE A 864 23.69 27.41 -11.33
N ARG A 865 23.41 27.89 -12.55
CA ARG A 865 22.77 29.19 -12.76
C ARG A 865 21.42 29.24 -12.06
N ARG A 866 20.56 28.22 -12.21
CA ARG A 866 19.25 28.15 -11.54
C ARG A 866 19.39 28.12 -10.01
N ALA A 867 20.37 27.36 -9.49
CA ALA A 867 20.65 27.28 -8.07
C ALA A 867 21.08 28.65 -7.47
N MET A 868 21.89 29.43 -8.20
CA MET A 868 22.39 30.73 -7.78
C MET A 868 21.45 31.91 -8.06
N THR A 869 20.38 31.72 -8.84
CA THR A 869 19.40 32.77 -9.12
C THR A 869 18.05 32.49 -8.46
N TYR A 870 17.27 31.58 -9.04
CA TYR A 870 15.84 31.44 -8.71
C TYR A 870 15.60 30.63 -7.45
N SER A 871 16.46 29.64 -7.20
CA SER A 871 16.38 28.76 -6.03
C SER A 871 17.27 29.20 -4.86
N PHE A 872 18.09 30.24 -5.04
CA PHE A 872 19.09 30.64 -4.04
C PHE A 872 18.48 31.03 -2.70
N GLY A 873 17.36 31.78 -2.72
CA GLY A 873 16.64 32.12 -1.48
C GLY A 873 16.12 30.89 -0.74
N SER A 874 15.57 29.91 -1.45
CA SER A 874 15.07 28.67 -0.86
C SER A 874 16.21 27.79 -0.31
N ILE A 875 17.37 27.78 -0.96
CA ILE A 875 18.59 27.14 -0.45
C ILE A 875 19.04 27.81 0.86
N CYS A 876 19.10 29.13 0.89
CA CYS A 876 19.45 29.91 2.08
C CYS A 876 18.47 29.68 3.24
N LEU A 877 17.16 29.58 2.96
CA LEU A 877 16.12 29.33 3.95
C LEU A 877 16.24 27.96 4.61
N GLY A 878 16.33 26.88 3.83
CA GLY A 878 16.51 25.54 4.43
C GLY A 878 17.83 25.40 5.20
N SER A 879 18.90 26.07 4.72
CA SER A 879 20.21 26.11 5.38
C SER A 879 20.16 26.90 6.70
N LEU A 880 19.35 27.96 6.76
CA LEU A 880 19.13 28.75 7.98
C LEU A 880 18.49 27.92 9.07
N ILE A 881 17.49 27.09 8.75
CA ILE A 881 16.79 26.27 9.73
C ILE A 881 17.77 25.29 10.40
N VAL A 882 18.58 24.58 9.62
CA VAL A 882 19.60 23.65 10.15
C VAL A 882 20.63 24.40 11.00
N SER A 883 21.14 25.52 10.49
CA SER A 883 22.17 26.30 11.19
C SER A 883 21.67 26.93 12.48
N PHE A 884 20.38 27.28 12.54
CA PHE A 884 19.74 27.78 13.75
C PHE A 884 19.57 26.68 14.80
N ILE A 885 19.18 25.47 14.39
CA ILE A 885 19.12 24.31 15.30
C ILE A 885 20.53 23.97 15.83
N GLN A 886 21.55 24.01 14.96
CA GLN A 886 22.95 23.84 15.35
C GLN A 886 23.37 24.87 16.39
N LEU A 887 22.98 26.14 16.22
CA LEU A 887 23.22 27.19 17.21
C LEU A 887 22.54 26.87 18.55
N LEU A 888 21.26 26.47 18.55
CA LEU A 888 20.54 26.08 19.77
C LEU A 888 21.20 24.88 20.47
N ARG A 889 21.70 23.91 19.70
CA ARG A 889 22.41 22.75 20.23
C ARG A 889 23.75 23.12 20.85
N GLN A 890 24.47 24.09 20.27
CA GLN A 890 25.67 24.63 20.90
C GLN A 890 25.33 25.35 22.21
N ILE A 891 24.24 26.13 22.25
CA ILE A 891 23.75 26.79 23.47
C ILE A 891 23.39 25.74 24.54
N ALA A 892 22.69 24.67 24.17
CA ALA A 892 22.36 23.59 25.10
C ALA A 892 23.61 22.86 25.61
N THR A 893 24.63 22.67 24.76
CA THR A 893 25.91 22.07 25.15
C THR A 893 26.66 22.95 26.14
N ILE A 894 26.67 24.27 25.92
CA ILE A 894 27.26 25.25 26.84
C ILE A 894 26.51 25.24 28.17
N GLY A 895 25.18 25.31 28.15
CA GLY A 895 24.36 25.26 29.36
C GLY A 895 24.52 23.96 30.15
N ARG A 896 24.67 22.82 29.47
CA ARG A 896 24.99 21.53 30.11
C ARG A 896 26.35 21.56 30.81
N ASN A 897 27.36 22.13 30.15
CA ASN A 897 28.72 22.20 30.71
C ASN A 897 28.79 23.16 31.90
N ASP A 898 28.04 24.26 31.87
CA ASP A 898 27.90 25.20 32.98
C ASP A 898 27.20 24.54 34.18
N ALA A 899 26.07 23.87 33.94
CA ALA A 899 25.35 23.11 34.97
C ALA A 899 26.18 21.96 35.57
N ALA A 900 27.04 21.32 34.76
CA ALA A 900 27.99 20.31 35.24
C ALA A 900 29.05 20.89 36.17
N GLN A 901 29.45 22.15 35.97
CA GLN A 901 30.43 22.85 36.80
C GLN A 901 29.79 23.45 38.06
N SER A 902 28.53 23.90 37.98
CA SER A 902 27.79 24.42 39.13
C SER A 902 27.21 23.32 40.04
N GLY A 903 27.21 22.06 39.58
CA GLY A 903 26.65 20.93 40.31
C GLY A 903 25.12 20.88 40.32
N ASP A 904 24.47 21.73 39.51
CA ASP A 904 23.01 21.74 39.37
C ASP A 904 22.55 20.59 38.47
N ILE A 905 22.21 19.48 39.12
CA ILE A 905 21.77 18.25 38.47
C ILE A 905 20.48 18.48 37.64
N LEU A 906 19.57 19.36 38.08
CA LEU A 906 18.31 19.61 37.37
C LEU A 906 18.56 20.38 36.07
N GLN A 907 19.38 21.42 36.14
CA GLN A 907 19.77 22.20 34.96
C GLN A 907 20.61 21.35 33.99
N TYR A 908 21.48 20.47 34.52
CA TYR A 908 22.26 19.53 33.73
C TYR A 908 21.37 18.53 32.97
N VAL A 909 20.39 17.94 33.65
CA VAL A 909 19.43 17.01 33.04
C VAL A 909 18.57 17.73 32.00
N PHE A 910 18.11 18.95 32.28
CA PHE A 910 17.35 19.76 31.33
C PHE A 910 18.11 20.00 30.03
N PHE A 911 19.35 20.49 30.11
CA PHE A 911 20.16 20.72 28.91
C PHE A 911 20.59 19.44 28.20
N CYS A 912 20.70 18.32 28.92
CA CYS A 912 20.92 17.00 28.32
C CYS A 912 19.72 16.58 27.46
N ILE A 913 18.50 16.67 28.01
CA ILE A 913 17.26 16.34 27.30
C ILE A 913 17.04 17.29 26.11
N ALA A 914 17.21 18.60 26.33
CA ALA A 914 17.11 19.59 25.26
C ALA A 914 18.13 19.33 24.14
N GLY A 915 19.37 19.00 24.48
CA GLY A 915 20.40 18.62 23.52
C GLY A 915 20.03 17.37 22.70
N CYS A 916 19.44 16.35 23.33
CA CYS A 916 18.96 15.15 22.64
C CYS A 916 17.80 15.47 21.68
N ILE A 917 16.80 16.23 22.12
CA ILE A 917 15.66 16.63 21.28
C ILE A 917 16.13 17.46 20.09
N LEU A 918 16.99 18.46 20.32
CA LEU A 918 17.55 19.29 19.26
C LEU A 918 18.36 18.46 18.25
N SER A 919 19.09 17.44 18.71
CA SER A 919 19.84 16.54 17.82
C SER A 919 18.91 15.69 16.94
N ILE A 920 17.75 15.25 17.46
CA ILE A 920 16.74 14.52 16.68
C ILE A 920 16.07 15.45 15.66
N ILE A 921 15.75 16.69 16.06
CA ILE A 921 15.15 17.69 15.18
C ILE A 921 16.13 18.08 14.07
N GLU A 922 17.41 18.31 14.40
CA GLU A 922 18.47 18.59 13.42
C GLU A 922 18.53 17.49 12.36
N TRP A 923 18.63 16.23 12.80
CA TRP A 923 18.66 15.08 11.90
C TRP A 923 17.42 14.99 11.01
N ALA A 924 16.22 15.20 11.56
CA ALA A 924 14.98 15.13 10.79
C ALA A 924 14.87 16.25 9.75
N VAL A 925 15.29 17.47 10.09
CA VAL A 925 15.29 18.61 9.17
C VAL A 925 16.36 18.43 8.08
N GLU A 926 17.56 17.96 8.43
CA GLU A 926 18.60 17.66 7.45
C GLU A 926 18.14 16.59 6.45
N PHE A 927 17.50 15.53 6.94
CA PHE A 927 16.92 14.50 6.09
C PHE A 927 15.88 15.09 5.14
N LEU A 928 14.89 15.85 5.64
CA LEU A 928 13.87 16.46 4.79
C LEU A 928 14.45 17.44 3.77
N ASN A 929 15.43 18.25 4.19
CA ASN A 929 16.12 19.21 3.34
C ASN A 929 16.77 18.55 2.14
N GLU A 930 17.43 17.41 2.34
CA GLU A 930 18.13 16.69 1.29
C GLU A 930 17.19 16.33 0.12
N TYR A 931 16.03 15.76 0.41
CA TYR A 931 15.05 15.41 -0.62
C TYR A 931 14.34 16.67 -1.18
N ALA A 932 14.01 17.64 -0.33
CA ALA A 932 13.38 18.89 -0.74
C ALA A 932 14.26 19.68 -1.72
N TYR A 933 15.58 19.72 -1.51
CA TYR A 933 16.52 20.38 -2.42
C TYR A 933 16.62 19.66 -3.77
N SER A 934 16.58 18.33 -3.79
CA SER A 934 16.50 17.58 -5.04
C SER A 934 15.22 17.90 -5.80
N TYR A 935 14.08 18.05 -5.13
CA TYR A 935 12.84 18.50 -5.77
C TYR A 935 12.90 19.96 -6.24
N ILE A 936 13.52 20.87 -5.49
CA ILE A 936 13.75 22.27 -5.91
C ILE A 936 14.64 22.32 -7.15
N ALA A 937 15.62 21.42 -7.27
CA ALA A 937 16.49 21.35 -8.44
C ALA A 937 15.72 20.99 -9.74
N LEU A 938 14.69 20.16 -9.62
CA LEU A 938 13.83 19.73 -10.73
C LEU A 938 12.77 20.79 -11.08
N TYR A 939 12.08 21.35 -10.08
CA TYR A 939 10.87 22.16 -10.31
C TYR A 939 10.99 23.65 -9.97
N GLY A 940 12.09 24.10 -9.36
CA GLY A 940 12.30 25.52 -9.04
C GLY A 940 11.29 26.13 -8.07
N LYS A 941 10.66 25.34 -7.19
CA LYS A 941 9.67 25.83 -6.20
C LYS A 941 10.32 26.46 -4.95
N ALA A 942 9.53 27.23 -4.20
CA ALA A 942 9.90 27.73 -2.87
C ALA A 942 10.07 26.59 -1.84
N TYR A 943 10.80 26.85 -0.76
CA TYR A 943 11.24 25.81 0.18
C TYR A 943 10.10 25.02 0.83
N PHE A 944 9.14 25.67 1.51
CA PHE A 944 8.05 24.96 2.20
C PHE A 944 7.13 24.18 1.26
N PRO A 945 6.68 24.74 0.12
CA PRO A 945 5.93 23.96 -0.88
C PRO A 945 6.71 22.75 -1.41
N ALA A 946 8.02 22.91 -1.67
CA ALA A 946 8.86 21.80 -2.13
C ALA A 946 9.02 20.72 -1.06
N ALA A 947 9.26 21.09 0.20
CA ALA A 947 9.38 20.13 1.30
C ALA A 947 8.08 19.34 1.51
N LYS A 948 6.92 20.01 1.48
CA LYS A 948 5.62 19.36 1.58
C LYS A 948 5.35 18.44 0.40
N ALA A 949 5.56 18.91 -0.83
CA ALA A 949 5.35 18.12 -2.03
C ALA A 949 6.26 16.89 -2.07
N THR A 950 7.52 17.03 -1.65
CA THR A 950 8.47 15.91 -1.62
C THR A 950 8.07 14.88 -0.58
N TRP A 951 7.64 15.30 0.61
CA TRP A 951 7.18 14.39 1.66
C TRP A 951 5.93 13.61 1.25
N GLN A 952 4.96 14.30 0.65
CA GLN A 952 3.76 13.65 0.11
C GLN A 952 4.14 12.68 -1.01
N LEU A 953 4.96 13.09 -1.97
CA LEU A 953 5.39 12.25 -3.08
C LEU A 953 6.13 10.98 -2.62
N ILE A 954 7.02 11.10 -1.65
CA ILE A 954 7.76 9.94 -1.10
C ILE A 954 6.83 8.98 -0.35
N LYS A 955 5.81 9.49 0.35
CA LYS A 955 4.85 8.68 1.12
C LYS A 955 3.77 8.03 0.26
N ASP A 956 3.20 8.81 -0.65
CA ASP A 956 2.09 8.39 -1.52
C ASP A 956 2.56 7.40 -2.59
N ARG A 957 3.85 7.41 -2.94
CA ARG A 957 4.47 6.53 -3.96
C ARG A 957 5.40 5.47 -3.36
N GLY A 958 5.33 5.18 -2.04
CA GLY A 958 6.07 4.08 -1.41
C GLY A 958 7.61 4.10 -1.52
N VAL A 959 8.22 5.20 -1.99
CA VAL A 959 9.68 5.32 -2.18
C VAL A 959 10.41 5.41 -0.84
N ASP A 960 9.70 5.65 0.26
CA ASP A 960 10.25 5.62 1.61
C ASP A 960 10.87 4.27 2.00
N ALA A 961 10.32 3.15 1.50
CA ALA A 961 10.92 1.83 1.68
C ALA A 961 12.31 1.72 1.00
N LEU A 962 12.46 2.27 -0.21
CA LEU A 962 13.74 2.29 -0.94
C LEU A 962 14.77 3.18 -0.24
N ILE A 963 14.32 4.33 0.25
CA ILE A 963 15.15 5.27 1.00
C ILE A 963 15.64 4.63 2.31
N GLN A 964 14.77 3.91 3.02
CA GLN A 964 15.11 3.28 4.30
C GLN A 964 16.12 2.13 4.17
N ASP A 965 16.08 1.41 3.04
CA ASP A 965 16.96 0.25 2.81
C ASP A 965 18.25 0.61 2.06
N CYS A 966 18.38 1.84 1.56
CA CYS A 966 19.62 2.36 0.99
C CYS A 966 20.56 2.91 2.08
N LEU A 967 21.75 2.30 2.22
CA LEU A 967 22.73 2.68 3.24
C LEU A 967 23.80 3.68 2.74
N ILE A 968 23.61 4.33 1.59
CA ILE A 968 24.61 5.25 1.03
C ILE A 968 24.91 6.40 2.00
N ASN A 969 23.89 7.06 2.53
CA ASN A 969 24.07 8.20 3.43
C ASN A 969 24.79 7.82 4.74
N PRO A 970 24.40 6.73 5.44
CA PRO A 970 25.15 6.22 6.58
C PRO A 970 26.60 5.84 6.25
N VAL A 971 26.85 5.10 5.15
CA VAL A 971 28.19 4.62 4.79
C VAL A 971 29.13 5.76 4.40
N LEU A 972 28.66 6.73 3.62
CA LEU A 972 29.47 7.90 3.27
C LEU A 972 29.73 8.78 4.50
N THR A 973 28.78 8.86 5.43
CA THR A 973 28.98 9.57 6.71
C THR A 973 29.99 8.87 7.60
N MET A 974 30.04 7.53 7.63
CA MET A 974 31.12 6.78 8.27
C MET A 974 32.49 7.10 7.65
N GLY A 975 32.56 7.30 6.33
CA GLY A 975 33.76 7.77 5.65
C GLY A 975 34.21 9.15 6.12
N ALA A 976 33.27 10.09 6.26
CA ALA A 976 33.54 11.43 6.78
C ALA A 976 33.96 11.42 8.26
N VAL A 977 33.35 10.55 9.08
CA VAL A 977 33.74 10.34 10.49
C VAL A 977 35.15 9.79 10.60
N PHE A 978 35.55 8.88 9.71
CA PHE A 978 36.93 8.38 9.65
C PHE A 978 37.93 9.53 9.42
N VAL A 979 37.65 10.45 8.49
CA VAL A 979 38.49 11.64 8.28
C VAL A 979 38.54 12.50 9.54
N GLY A 980 37.40 12.71 10.20
CA GLY A 980 37.32 13.40 11.49
C GLY A 980 38.19 12.74 12.57
N TYR A 981 38.12 11.42 12.74
CA TYR A 981 38.93 10.67 13.72
C TYR A 981 40.43 10.82 13.45
N LEU A 982 40.84 10.72 12.18
CA LEU A 982 42.23 10.90 11.80
C LEU A 982 42.71 12.33 12.12
N CYS A 983 41.91 13.34 11.78
CA CYS A 983 42.20 14.74 12.11
C CYS A 983 42.32 14.96 13.62
N THR A 984 41.44 14.38 14.43
CA THR A 984 41.50 14.45 15.89
C THR A 984 42.74 13.76 16.46
N LEU A 985 43.06 12.56 15.97
CA LEU A 985 44.25 11.82 16.41
C LEU A 985 45.53 12.61 16.11
N LEU A 986 45.65 13.13 14.89
CA LEU A 986 46.81 13.91 14.48
C LEU A 986 46.91 15.24 15.24
N ALA A 987 45.78 15.88 15.55
CA ALA A 987 45.77 17.08 16.39
C ALA A 987 46.22 16.79 17.82
N TYR A 988 45.81 15.65 18.40
CA TYR A 988 46.28 15.22 19.71
C TYR A 988 47.79 14.99 19.72
N LEU A 989 48.31 14.24 18.73
CA LEU A 989 49.74 14.00 18.58
C LEU A 989 50.52 15.31 18.42
N TYR A 990 50.01 16.26 17.63
CA TYR A 990 50.62 17.57 17.46
C TYR A 990 50.70 18.36 18.78
N LEU A 991 49.63 18.37 19.58
CA LEU A 991 49.64 19.05 20.89
C LEU A 991 50.62 18.39 21.87
N GLU A 992 50.73 17.06 21.84
CA GLU A 992 51.66 16.29 22.67
C GLU A 992 53.12 16.56 22.32
N PHE A 993 53.45 16.68 21.02
CA PHE A 993 54.81 16.98 20.57
C PHE A 993 55.19 18.47 20.76
N THR A 994 54.25 19.39 20.54
CA THR A 994 54.56 20.83 20.54
C THR A 994 54.41 21.51 21.90
N LYS A 995 53.64 20.91 22.83
CA LYS A 995 53.39 21.37 24.21
C LYS A 995 53.23 22.90 24.33
N PRO A 996 52.22 23.49 23.64
CA PRO A 996 52.08 24.95 23.62
C PRO A 996 51.71 25.50 25.00
N ALA A 997 52.28 26.67 25.36
CA ALA A 997 52.17 27.26 26.70
C ALA A 997 50.72 27.48 27.16
N TYR A 998 49.82 27.88 26.24
CA TYR A 998 48.40 28.11 26.52
C TYR A 998 47.63 26.82 26.89
N ASN A 999 48.13 25.64 26.53
CA ASN A 999 47.51 24.35 26.83
C ASN A 999 48.28 23.53 27.88
N SER A 1000 49.15 24.18 28.67
CA SER A 1000 49.95 23.53 29.72
C SER A 1000 49.11 22.82 30.79
N ARG A 1001 47.87 23.28 31.03
CA ARG A 1001 46.90 22.67 31.95
C ARG A 1001 45.91 21.73 31.25
N GLY A 1002 46.04 21.53 29.94
CA GLY A 1002 45.14 20.69 29.14
C GLY A 1002 43.74 21.27 28.89
N SER A 1003 43.43 22.48 29.37
CA SER A 1003 42.10 23.11 29.33
C SER A 1003 41.54 23.35 27.92
N TYR A 1004 42.41 23.52 26.92
CA TYR A 1004 42.01 23.75 25.53
C TYR A 1004 42.04 22.48 24.67
N THR A 1005 42.57 21.38 25.21
CA THR A 1005 42.72 20.10 24.48
C THR A 1005 41.39 19.63 23.92
N ALA A 1006 40.35 19.56 24.76
CA ALA A 1006 39.03 19.07 24.34
C ALA A 1006 38.42 19.93 23.21
N ILE A 1007 38.56 21.26 23.31
CA ILE A 1007 38.02 22.22 22.32
C ILE A 1007 38.77 22.08 20.99
N ILE A 1008 40.10 21.99 21.01
CA ILE A 1008 40.93 21.84 19.81
C ILE A 1008 40.67 20.51 19.11
N LEU A 1009 40.54 19.43 19.87
CA LEU A 1009 40.22 18.10 19.33
C LEU A 1009 38.82 18.05 18.71
N ALA A 1010 37.83 18.65 19.36
CA ALA A 1010 36.47 18.76 18.84
C ALA A 1010 36.42 19.62 17.56
N PHE A 1011 37.14 20.74 17.53
CA PHE A 1011 37.20 21.59 16.34
C PHE A 1011 37.91 20.90 15.18
N SER A 1012 39.01 20.18 15.45
CA SER A 1012 39.74 19.40 14.44
C SER A 1012 38.89 18.27 13.87
N PHE A 1013 38.08 17.62 14.70
CA PHE A 1013 37.09 16.63 14.26
C PHE A 1013 36.08 17.26 13.30
N LEU A 1014 35.48 18.39 13.70
CA LEU A 1014 34.44 19.07 12.93
C LEU A 1014 34.97 19.58 11.59
N LEU A 1015 36.19 20.14 11.54
CA LEU A 1015 36.84 20.54 10.29
C LEU A 1015 37.05 19.35 9.36
N GLY A 1016 37.57 18.23 9.88
CA GLY A 1016 37.78 17.00 9.10
C GLY A 1016 36.47 16.45 8.55
N LEU A 1017 35.45 16.34 9.41
CA LEU A 1017 34.11 15.85 9.06
C LEU A 1017 33.43 16.75 8.01
N GLN A 1018 33.54 18.07 8.17
CA GLN A 1018 32.90 19.04 7.28
C GLN A 1018 33.52 18.99 5.88
N ILE A 1019 34.86 19.03 5.78
CA ILE A 1019 35.55 18.96 4.49
C ILE A 1019 35.22 17.64 3.78
N ALA A 1020 35.24 16.51 4.51
CA ALA A 1020 34.88 15.22 3.93
C ALA A 1020 33.43 15.17 3.43
N ASN A 1021 32.47 15.74 4.17
CA ASN A 1021 31.08 15.81 3.73
C ASN A 1021 30.90 16.64 2.46
N VAL A 1022 31.68 17.71 2.25
CA VAL A 1022 31.65 18.49 0.99
C VAL A 1022 32.08 17.64 -0.21
N PHE A 1023 33.17 16.86 -0.08
CA PHE A 1023 33.64 15.98 -1.15
C PHE A 1023 32.68 14.82 -1.47
N LEU A 1024 32.00 14.30 -0.45
CA LEU A 1024 31.05 13.19 -0.58
C LEU A 1024 29.64 13.63 -0.97
N ASN A 1025 29.34 14.92 -0.86
CA ASN A 1025 28.01 15.48 -1.13
C ASN A 1025 27.48 15.13 -2.53
N PRO A 1026 28.26 15.21 -3.64
CA PRO A 1026 27.74 14.88 -4.97
C PRO A 1026 27.28 13.43 -5.14
N LEU A 1027 27.85 12.50 -4.37
CA LEU A 1027 27.43 11.10 -4.37
C LEU A 1027 26.12 10.93 -3.58
N LYS A 1028 25.98 11.61 -2.44
CA LYS A 1028 24.73 11.67 -1.66
C LYS A 1028 23.61 12.30 -2.49
N SER A 1029 23.89 13.44 -3.12
CA SER A 1029 22.96 14.14 -4.04
C SER A 1029 22.49 13.25 -5.18
N GLY A 1030 23.39 12.47 -5.80
CA GLY A 1030 23.01 11.57 -6.89
C GLY A 1030 22.02 10.50 -6.46
N ALA A 1031 22.27 9.82 -5.33
CA ALA A 1031 21.38 8.80 -4.80
C ALA A 1031 20.00 9.38 -4.44
N THR A 1032 19.98 10.50 -3.70
CA THR A 1032 18.75 11.18 -3.28
C THR A 1032 17.94 11.68 -4.48
N THR A 1033 18.61 12.22 -5.50
CA THR A 1033 17.94 12.67 -6.72
C THR A 1033 17.34 11.51 -7.50
N ILE A 1034 18.02 10.36 -7.61
CA ILE A 1034 17.47 9.17 -8.26
C ILE A 1034 16.20 8.72 -7.52
N PHE A 1035 16.18 8.70 -6.19
CA PHE A 1035 14.96 8.38 -5.45
C PHE A 1035 13.83 9.39 -5.65
N VAL A 1036 14.12 10.69 -5.63
CA VAL A 1036 13.11 11.72 -5.93
C VAL A 1036 12.60 11.59 -7.36
N ALA A 1037 13.48 11.32 -8.33
CA ALA A 1037 13.10 11.16 -9.74
C ALA A 1037 12.24 9.90 -9.96
N ILE A 1038 12.54 8.81 -9.26
CA ILE A 1038 11.70 7.60 -9.20
C ILE A 1038 10.33 7.91 -8.59
N ALA A 1039 10.27 8.68 -7.50
CA ALA A 1039 9.02 9.07 -6.88
C ALA A 1039 8.18 9.99 -7.78
N VAL A 1040 8.84 10.83 -8.59
CA VAL A 1040 8.21 11.75 -9.54
C VAL A 1040 7.62 10.99 -10.72
N ASP A 1041 8.42 10.17 -11.38
CA ASP A 1041 7.99 9.37 -12.53
C ASP A 1041 8.70 8.01 -12.54
N PRO A 1042 8.04 6.97 -12.03
CA PRO A 1042 8.58 5.63 -12.03
C PRO A 1042 8.67 5.00 -13.43
N GLN A 1043 7.86 5.47 -14.39
CA GLN A 1043 7.80 4.88 -15.73
C GLN A 1043 9.06 5.20 -16.54
N VAL A 1044 9.68 6.34 -16.28
CA VAL A 1044 10.95 6.73 -16.89
C VAL A 1044 12.07 5.75 -16.52
N LEU A 1045 12.16 5.28 -15.27
CA LEU A 1045 13.13 4.25 -14.89
C LEU A 1045 12.93 2.96 -15.71
N MET A 1046 11.69 2.55 -15.92
CA MET A 1046 11.35 1.32 -16.63
C MET A 1046 11.57 1.43 -18.14
N ALA A 1047 11.26 2.58 -18.73
CA ALA A 1047 11.34 2.80 -20.19
C ALA A 1047 12.76 3.16 -20.64
N ASN A 1048 13.43 4.05 -19.90
CA ASN A 1048 14.68 4.68 -20.33
C ASN A 1048 15.92 4.05 -19.68
N HIS A 1049 15.77 3.37 -18.54
CA HIS A 1049 16.87 2.72 -17.81
C HIS A 1049 16.54 1.25 -17.44
N PRO A 1050 16.18 0.39 -18.41
CA PRO A 1050 15.71 -0.98 -18.13
C PRO A 1050 16.77 -1.88 -17.46
N ASP A 1051 18.06 -1.67 -17.73
CA ASP A 1051 19.15 -2.41 -17.05
C ASP A 1051 19.20 -2.07 -15.56
N LEU A 1052 19.09 -0.77 -15.22
CA LEU A 1052 19.07 -0.31 -13.84
C LEU A 1052 17.83 -0.86 -13.13
N TYR A 1053 16.65 -0.75 -13.75
CA TYR A 1053 15.41 -1.30 -13.21
C TYR A 1053 15.53 -2.81 -12.96
N GLY A 1054 15.99 -3.59 -13.94
CA GLY A 1054 16.16 -5.03 -13.82
C GLY A 1054 17.13 -5.44 -12.72
N ARG A 1055 18.25 -4.71 -12.58
CA ARG A 1055 19.21 -4.93 -11.49
C ARG A 1055 18.62 -4.53 -10.14
N MET A 1056 17.85 -3.44 -10.06
CA MET A 1056 17.19 -3.01 -8.82
C MET A 1056 16.17 -4.04 -8.37
N VAL A 1057 15.38 -4.59 -9.30
CA VAL A 1057 14.44 -5.70 -9.03
C VAL A 1057 15.17 -6.95 -8.57
N SER A 1058 16.31 -7.31 -9.18
CA SER A 1058 17.07 -8.51 -8.80
C SER A 1058 17.66 -8.46 -7.39
N VAL A 1059 18.01 -7.26 -6.93
CA VAL A 1059 18.69 -7.05 -5.64
C VAL A 1059 17.71 -6.59 -4.55
N TYR A 1060 16.59 -5.97 -4.93
CA TYR A 1060 15.55 -5.48 -4.04
C TYR A 1060 14.16 -5.72 -4.65
N PRO A 1061 13.63 -6.95 -4.58
CA PRO A 1061 12.39 -7.34 -5.28
C PRO A 1061 11.15 -6.52 -4.89
N HIS A 1062 11.09 -6.02 -3.65
CA HIS A 1062 10.01 -5.16 -3.13
C HIS A 1062 9.91 -3.79 -3.84
N ILE A 1063 10.87 -3.42 -4.69
CA ILE A 1063 10.78 -2.20 -5.49
C ILE A 1063 9.57 -2.19 -6.43
N GLN A 1064 9.11 -3.37 -6.84
CA GLN A 1064 7.94 -3.56 -7.69
C GLN A 1064 6.65 -3.18 -6.95
N GLU A 1065 6.61 -3.31 -5.62
CA GLU A 1065 5.46 -2.93 -4.78
C GLU A 1065 5.42 -1.40 -4.53
N ALA A 1066 6.58 -0.73 -4.49
CA ALA A 1066 6.70 0.70 -4.21
C ALA A 1066 6.51 1.60 -5.45
N ILE A 1067 7.02 1.19 -6.62
CA ILE A 1067 7.12 2.04 -7.82
C ILE A 1067 5.84 2.00 -8.68
N HIS A 1068 4.85 1.16 -8.37
CA HIS A 1068 3.60 1.06 -9.12
C HIS A 1068 2.47 1.91 -8.50
N VAL A 1069 2.31 3.13 -9.02
CA VAL A 1069 1.05 3.89 -9.04
C VAL A 1069 0.76 4.30 -10.47
#